data_AF-A0A820JUQ2-F1
#
_entry.id   AF-A0A820JUQ2-F1
#
_cell.length_a   1.000
_cell.length_b   1.000
_cell.length_c   1.000
_cell.angle_alpha   90.00
_cell.angle_beta   90.00
_cell.angle_gamma   90.00
#
_symmetry.space_group_name_H-M   'P 1'
#
loop_
_entity.id
_entity.type
_entity.pdbx_description
1 polymer ?
#
loop_
_entity_poly.entity_id
_entity_poly.type
_entity_poly.pdbx_seq_one_letter_code
_entity_poly.pdbx_strand_id
1 'polypeptide(L)'
;MDRNTKIDHSTYNSELNRPTTAPPYKPTTVIKYMTPRPLNLNLSSSFQGSLRSFTLPKVDSNLVAPTLTTNYGLVSLVQTPPSSVIAPIQNVDGKHIIHEHRELSKLNETLTDNILLCCYYDVHNRAQELQIELLHTNTNKNSSTIEKMFQSEIETGHQLINDASRYKSDLKKNLNDIHQVTVANDEHYQQLLSKRNTTNKEVFEYQRKLAQNRAESEFLRYRTQHFNDEMNFYTLKNNILQSRQVKLRYELDEEIFAKQVLQMELEVLQNEKITNEDVHLATMNDIRQSINFNPIATIELSNNYREQLSHELRRMRSEFEKKLQTYRDELHRKFELEYHRYQMQKSLPMPNALREHEINVEQLKRDKKDNEQQVRIVRENISHLQSQIETIEKRIIDERINTESISTLQRHLTMLQQIIRDREKQLDEAVQIRTTRKKKIENYQENINQYPKRIINNVYETEQLITTTTKQDTQKTNNQQIHSSSTIIHAIPPSLRPKTNQTENLSLEEGTLVRFNDFNVEQDCKELNTSLQKPNIDEIAVIRILCNRSVTQRLQIRDTYKNLFGQNLTDVIETEINGNSKTILKVLLLSPIEYDCFELRRILNGTKIDETSLIEIFLSRSNKQIKTIIDAYSKIFKSSLEQDIIGNEETPSQQIILALLQANRPEDDNIDDDEVLEDAQNLYET
;
A
#
# COMPACT_ATOMS: atom_id res chain seq x y z
N MET A 1 5.17 40.49 -16.04
CA MET A 1 6.36 40.50 -15.16
C MET A 1 7.35 39.52 -15.75
N ASP A 2 8.44 40.07 -16.26
CA ASP A 2 9.50 39.36 -16.95
C ASP A 2 10.19 38.33 -16.07
N ARG A 3 10.41 37.14 -16.64
CA ARG A 3 11.69 36.41 -16.55
C ARG A 3 11.79 35.43 -17.73
N ASN A 4 12.43 35.94 -18.78
CA ASN A 4 13.04 35.19 -19.88
C ASN A 4 14.13 34.25 -19.36
N THR A 5 14.22 33.05 -19.95
CA THR A 5 15.46 32.36 -20.36
C THR A 5 15.03 31.08 -21.10
N LYS A 6 14.80 31.19 -22.41
CA LYS A 6 15.73 30.79 -23.49
C LYS A 6 16.23 29.35 -23.38
N ILE A 7 15.59 28.52 -24.20
CA ILE A 7 16.05 27.25 -24.74
C ILE A 7 17.23 27.56 -25.68
N ASP A 8 18.36 26.88 -25.48
CA ASP A 8 19.39 26.74 -26.51
C ASP A 8 19.81 25.27 -26.59
N HIS A 9 19.54 24.68 -27.77
CA HIS A 9 20.17 23.47 -28.25
C HIS A 9 21.56 23.82 -28.76
N SER A 10 22.61 23.17 -28.25
CA SER A 10 23.67 22.52 -29.06
C SER A 10 24.94 22.23 -28.24
N THR A 11 25.49 21.05 -28.51
CA THR A 11 26.90 20.65 -28.37
C THR A 11 27.49 20.52 -26.96
N TYR A 12 27.73 19.27 -26.53
CA TYR A 12 29.08 18.83 -26.19
C TYR A 12 29.15 17.30 -26.23
N ASN A 13 29.76 16.80 -27.31
CA ASN A 13 30.38 15.48 -27.35
C ASN A 13 31.47 15.44 -26.29
N SER A 14 31.44 14.46 -25.40
CA SER A 14 32.64 13.97 -24.75
C SER A 14 32.54 12.44 -24.64
N GLU A 15 33.47 11.82 -25.34
CA GLU A 15 33.72 10.39 -25.41
C GLU A 15 34.14 9.87 -24.03
N LEU A 16 33.55 8.74 -23.62
CA LEU A 16 34.14 7.88 -22.59
C LEU A 16 33.94 6.40 -22.97
N ASN A 17 34.92 5.93 -23.72
CA ASN A 17 35.55 4.60 -23.70
C ASN A 17 34.74 3.45 -23.07
N ARG A 18 34.14 2.63 -23.95
CA ARG A 18 33.95 1.19 -23.70
C ARG A 18 35.25 0.45 -24.00
N PRO A 19 35.70 -0.50 -23.15
CA PRO A 19 36.50 -1.61 -23.62
C PRO A 19 35.59 -2.83 -23.81
N THR A 20 35.17 -3.03 -25.05
CA THR A 20 34.75 -4.34 -25.56
C THR A 20 36.01 -5.07 -26.03
N THR A 21 36.38 -6.17 -25.39
CA THR A 21 36.99 -7.39 -25.98
C THR A 21 37.37 -8.36 -24.84
N ALA A 22 36.50 -9.32 -24.57
CA ALA A 22 36.86 -10.53 -23.82
C ALA A 22 37.28 -11.62 -24.82
N PRO A 23 38.43 -12.30 -24.65
CA PRO A 23 38.78 -13.44 -25.48
C PRO A 23 37.99 -14.70 -25.05
N PRO A 24 37.81 -15.68 -25.94
CA PRO A 24 36.99 -16.85 -25.68
C PRO A 24 37.69 -17.82 -24.72
N TYR A 25 36.94 -18.30 -23.73
CA TYR A 25 37.31 -19.45 -22.91
C TYR A 25 37.40 -20.71 -23.77
N LYS A 26 38.53 -21.42 -23.69
CA LYS A 26 38.68 -22.81 -24.12
C LYS A 26 38.95 -23.71 -22.90
N PRO A 27 38.54 -24.99 -22.98
CA PRO A 27 38.25 -25.82 -21.81
C PRO A 27 39.51 -26.35 -21.12
N THR A 28 39.40 -26.49 -19.82
CA THR A 28 40.37 -27.06 -18.88
C THR A 28 40.80 -28.46 -19.31
N THR A 29 42.07 -28.60 -19.66
CA THR A 29 42.72 -29.88 -19.92
C THR A 29 42.93 -30.63 -18.60
N VAL A 30 42.45 -31.87 -18.60
CA VAL A 30 42.71 -32.99 -17.69
C VAL A 30 44.06 -32.92 -16.96
N ILE A 31 43.99 -33.03 -15.63
CA ILE A 31 45.14 -33.22 -14.73
C ILE A 31 45.84 -34.53 -15.10
N LYS A 32 47.06 -34.43 -15.63
CA LYS A 32 47.96 -35.56 -15.86
C LYS A 32 48.94 -35.62 -14.69
N TYR A 33 48.93 -36.74 -13.96
CA TYR A 33 49.88 -37.07 -12.89
C TYR A 33 51.34 -36.77 -13.31
N MET A 34 52.03 -35.93 -12.54
CA MET A 34 53.47 -35.70 -12.71
C MET A 34 54.25 -36.87 -12.09
N THR A 35 54.87 -37.68 -12.94
CA THR A 35 55.99 -38.57 -12.56
C THR A 35 57.27 -37.75 -12.38
N PRO A 36 58.19 -38.12 -11.47
CA PRO A 36 59.44 -37.39 -11.27
C PRO A 36 60.41 -37.62 -12.44
N ARG A 37 60.95 -36.55 -13.02
CA ARG A 37 62.08 -36.58 -13.98
C ARG A 37 63.38 -36.20 -13.27
N PRO A 38 64.53 -36.78 -13.66
CA PRO A 38 65.78 -36.67 -12.93
C PRO A 38 66.49 -35.34 -13.19
N LEU A 39 67.21 -34.89 -12.17
CA LEU A 39 68.09 -33.72 -12.20
C LEU A 39 69.26 -33.98 -13.16
N ASN A 40 69.31 -33.21 -14.26
CA ASN A 40 70.50 -33.05 -15.09
C ASN A 40 71.30 -31.86 -14.55
N LEU A 41 72.43 -32.12 -13.90
CA LEU A 41 73.40 -31.11 -13.52
C LEU A 41 74.35 -30.86 -14.70
N ASN A 42 74.15 -29.75 -15.40
CA ASN A 42 75.17 -29.16 -16.26
C ASN A 42 76.16 -28.40 -15.36
N LEU A 43 77.37 -28.92 -15.21
CA LEU A 43 78.51 -28.18 -14.68
C LEU A 43 79.31 -27.58 -15.84
N SER A 44 79.40 -26.25 -15.84
CA SER A 44 80.18 -25.45 -16.76
C SER A 44 81.68 -25.52 -16.45
N SER A 45 82.47 -25.82 -17.48
CA SER A 45 83.76 -25.20 -17.83
C SER A 45 84.60 -24.57 -16.71
N SER A 46 85.56 -25.31 -16.19
CA SER A 46 86.91 -24.82 -15.92
C SER A 46 87.88 -26.01 -15.83
N PHE A 47 89.14 -25.80 -16.20
CA PHE A 47 90.24 -26.78 -16.38
C PHE A 47 90.42 -27.38 -17.79
N GLN A 48 90.91 -26.53 -18.68
CA GLN A 48 91.94 -26.93 -19.64
C GLN A 48 93.25 -27.19 -18.86
N GLY A 49 93.74 -28.43 -18.90
CA GLY A 49 94.99 -28.82 -18.26
C GLY A 49 95.50 -30.17 -18.76
N SER A 50 96.31 -30.13 -19.81
CA SER A 50 97.38 -31.09 -20.14
C SER A 50 97.03 -32.59 -20.15
N LEU A 51 96.43 -33.07 -21.25
CA LEU A 51 96.51 -34.48 -21.63
C LEU A 51 97.86 -34.76 -22.31
N ARG A 52 98.86 -35.17 -21.52
CA ARG A 52 99.99 -35.96 -22.04
C ARG A 52 99.56 -37.42 -22.11
N SER A 53 99.54 -37.95 -23.32
CA SER A 53 99.49 -39.38 -23.60
C SER A 53 100.67 -40.08 -22.92
N PHE A 54 100.40 -41.02 -22.03
CA PHE A 54 101.37 -42.04 -21.65
C PHE A 54 100.78 -43.43 -21.85
N THR A 55 101.39 -44.06 -22.84
CA THR A 55 101.33 -45.44 -23.27
C THR A 55 101.58 -46.41 -22.12
N LEU A 56 100.79 -47.49 -22.09
CA LEU A 56 101.09 -48.74 -21.39
C LEU A 56 102.50 -49.22 -21.77
N PRO A 57 103.38 -49.58 -20.82
CA PRO A 57 104.63 -50.23 -21.17
C PRO A 57 104.35 -51.65 -21.67
N LYS A 58 104.67 -51.88 -22.95
CA LYS A 58 104.90 -53.22 -23.49
C LYS A 58 106.10 -53.81 -22.75
N VAL A 59 105.91 -55.03 -22.26
CA VAL A 59 106.97 -55.87 -21.68
C VAL A 59 107.92 -56.23 -22.82
N ASP A 60 109.11 -55.62 -22.83
CA ASP A 60 110.22 -56.08 -23.67
C ASP A 60 110.83 -57.33 -23.04
N SER A 61 110.48 -58.48 -23.61
CA SER A 61 111.16 -59.73 -23.42
C SER A 61 112.49 -59.70 -24.18
N ASN A 62 113.59 -59.40 -23.48
CA ASN A 62 114.95 -59.70 -23.94
C ASN A 62 115.86 -59.84 -22.72
N LEU A 63 116.00 -61.07 -22.24
CA LEU A 63 117.27 -61.51 -21.64
C LEU A 63 117.42 -63.02 -21.87
N VAL A 64 118.43 -63.28 -22.70
CA VAL A 64 118.95 -64.54 -23.17
C VAL A 64 119.44 -65.36 -21.98
N ALA A 65 118.85 -66.55 -21.77
CA ALA A 65 119.42 -67.60 -20.95
C ALA A 65 120.31 -68.50 -21.82
N PRO A 66 121.54 -68.85 -21.40
CA PRO A 66 122.38 -69.78 -22.15
C PRO A 66 121.91 -71.22 -21.93
N THR A 67 121.54 -71.88 -23.03
CA THR A 67 121.31 -73.32 -23.11
C THR A 67 122.61 -74.08 -22.93
N LEU A 68 122.76 -74.73 -21.79
CA LEU A 68 123.68 -75.85 -21.58
C LEU A 68 123.31 -76.97 -22.55
N THR A 69 124.17 -77.25 -23.51
CA THR A 69 124.07 -78.45 -24.36
C THR A 69 125.33 -79.28 -24.20
N THR A 70 125.09 -80.46 -23.65
CA THR A 70 125.96 -81.60 -23.42
C THR A 70 126.61 -82.08 -24.70
N ASN A 71 127.92 -82.41 -24.66
CA ASN A 71 128.50 -83.38 -25.58
C ASN A 71 129.61 -84.16 -24.86
N TYR A 72 129.26 -85.39 -24.45
CA TYR A 72 130.18 -86.44 -24.04
C TYR A 72 130.57 -87.25 -25.29
N GLY A 73 131.87 -87.49 -25.46
CA GLY A 73 132.41 -88.51 -26.36
C GLY A 73 133.55 -89.23 -25.65
N LEU A 74 133.30 -90.48 -25.22
CA LEU A 74 134.23 -91.36 -24.52
C LEU A 74 134.85 -92.39 -25.48
N VAL A 75 136.19 -92.51 -25.42
CA VAL A 75 137.00 -93.74 -25.16
C VAL A 75 137.21 -94.82 -26.27
N SER A 76 138.41 -95.44 -26.17
CA SER A 76 138.89 -96.78 -26.59
C SER A 76 139.77 -96.85 -27.87
N LEU A 77 140.88 -97.60 -28.01
CA LEU A 77 141.57 -98.70 -27.29
C LEU A 77 143.10 -98.66 -27.65
N VAL A 78 144.08 -98.86 -26.75
CA VAL A 78 144.80 -100.10 -26.28
C VAL A 78 145.60 -100.92 -27.32
N GLN A 79 146.80 -101.35 -26.88
CA GLN A 79 147.66 -102.52 -27.27
C GLN A 79 148.84 -102.24 -28.24
N THR A 80 150.08 -102.75 -28.14
CA THR A 80 151.05 -103.28 -27.12
C THR A 80 152.36 -103.62 -27.92
N PRO A 81 153.55 -103.80 -27.30
CA PRO A 81 154.85 -104.10 -27.97
C PRO A 81 155.07 -105.64 -28.11
N PRO A 82 156.17 -106.23 -28.69
CA PRO A 82 157.46 -106.37 -27.97
C PRO A 82 158.77 -106.66 -28.78
N SER A 83 159.90 -106.33 -28.14
CA SER A 83 161.11 -107.15 -27.82
C SER A 83 162.00 -107.88 -28.85
N SER A 84 163.31 -107.64 -28.64
CA SER A 84 164.42 -108.63 -28.46
C SER A 84 164.95 -109.37 -29.71
N VAL A 85 166.24 -109.75 -29.88
CA VAL A 85 167.13 -110.63 -29.08
C VAL A 85 168.56 -110.52 -29.71
N ILE A 86 169.62 -110.10 -28.99
CA ILE A 86 170.76 -110.88 -28.42
C ILE A 86 171.62 -111.71 -29.42
N ALA A 87 172.88 -111.26 -29.63
CA ALA A 87 174.24 -111.88 -29.55
C ALA A 87 174.44 -113.41 -29.81
N PRO A 88 175.63 -114.06 -29.63
CA PRO A 88 177.08 -113.73 -29.68
C PRO A 88 177.90 -114.85 -30.43
N ILE A 89 179.24 -114.96 -30.21
CA ILE A 89 180.11 -116.17 -30.03
C ILE A 89 181.51 -115.88 -30.63
N GLN A 90 182.60 -115.64 -29.90
CA GLN A 90 183.41 -116.41 -28.91
C GLN A 90 184.80 -116.81 -29.48
N ASN A 91 185.78 -116.81 -28.54
CA ASN A 91 187.18 -117.30 -28.54
C ASN A 91 188.18 -116.13 -28.64
N VAL A 92 189.03 -115.77 -27.66
CA VAL A 92 189.74 -116.43 -26.53
C VAL A 92 190.09 -115.33 -25.47
N ASP A 93 190.25 -115.66 -24.19
CA ASP A 93 190.77 -114.84 -23.05
C ASP A 93 190.15 -113.46 -22.70
N GLY A 94 189.27 -113.41 -21.68
CA GLY A 94 188.75 -112.18 -21.05
C GLY A 94 187.24 -112.23 -20.75
N LYS A 95 186.83 -112.46 -19.48
CA LYS A 95 185.41 -112.74 -19.12
C LYS A 95 184.82 -112.02 -17.89
N HIS A 96 185.53 -111.10 -17.23
CA HIS A 96 184.98 -110.42 -16.03
C HIS A 96 184.27 -109.07 -16.29
N ILE A 97 184.53 -108.40 -17.42
CA ILE A 97 184.12 -106.99 -17.65
C ILE A 97 182.67 -106.85 -18.19
N ILE A 98 182.10 -107.90 -18.78
CA ILE A 98 180.83 -107.81 -19.54
C ILE A 98 179.58 -107.89 -18.63
N HIS A 99 179.70 -108.48 -17.43
CA HIS A 99 178.58 -108.61 -16.48
C HIS A 99 178.22 -107.28 -15.80
N GLU A 100 179.23 -106.51 -15.39
CA GLU A 100 179.03 -105.19 -14.75
C GLU A 100 178.40 -104.17 -15.69
N HIS A 101 178.79 -104.20 -16.97
CA HIS A 101 178.29 -103.24 -17.95
C HIS A 101 176.77 -103.38 -18.21
N ARG A 102 176.23 -104.60 -18.05
CA ARG A 102 174.82 -104.91 -18.28
C ARG A 102 173.94 -104.52 -17.10
N GLU A 103 174.45 -104.65 -15.87
CA GLU A 103 173.79 -104.19 -14.64
C GLU A 103 173.73 -102.66 -14.58
N LEU A 104 174.83 -101.97 -14.94
CA LEU A 104 174.88 -100.51 -15.02
C LEU A 104 173.88 -99.95 -16.03
N SER A 105 173.67 -100.62 -17.17
CA SER A 105 172.71 -100.16 -18.18
C SER A 105 171.25 -100.24 -17.70
N LYS A 106 170.89 -101.30 -16.96
CA LYS A 106 169.54 -101.44 -16.37
C LYS A 106 169.29 -100.40 -15.28
N LEU A 107 170.29 -100.15 -14.44
CA LEU A 107 170.19 -99.12 -13.41
C LEU A 107 169.95 -97.74 -14.06
N ASN A 108 170.64 -97.45 -15.15
CA ASN A 108 170.49 -96.18 -15.86
C ASN A 108 169.12 -96.02 -16.54
N GLU A 109 168.55 -97.09 -17.10
CA GLU A 109 167.17 -97.08 -17.61
C GLU A 109 166.16 -96.81 -16.48
N THR A 110 166.26 -97.52 -15.35
CA THR A 110 165.37 -97.29 -14.20
C THR A 110 165.51 -95.89 -13.60
N LEU A 111 166.72 -95.33 -13.60
CA LEU A 111 166.95 -93.95 -13.16
C LEU A 111 166.28 -92.96 -14.10
N THR A 112 166.35 -93.21 -15.41
CA THR A 112 165.72 -92.36 -16.44
C THR A 112 164.19 -92.36 -16.32
N ASP A 113 163.58 -93.53 -16.11
CA ASP A 113 162.13 -93.64 -15.90
C ASP A 113 161.68 -92.92 -14.62
N ASN A 114 162.45 -93.04 -13.54
CA ASN A 114 162.16 -92.32 -12.29
C ASN A 114 162.33 -90.80 -12.44
N ILE A 115 163.33 -90.33 -13.20
CA ILE A 115 163.50 -88.90 -13.50
C ILE A 115 162.29 -88.38 -14.30
N LEU A 116 161.84 -89.11 -15.32
CA LEU A 116 160.64 -88.75 -16.10
C LEU A 116 159.40 -88.70 -15.21
N LEU A 117 159.25 -89.65 -14.28
CA LEU A 117 158.14 -89.68 -13.34
C LEU A 117 158.18 -88.51 -12.35
N CYS A 118 159.36 -88.14 -11.85
CA CYS A 118 159.53 -86.93 -11.03
C CYS A 118 159.18 -85.67 -11.80
N CYS A 119 159.63 -85.53 -13.06
CA CYS A 119 159.25 -84.39 -13.90
C CYS A 119 157.73 -84.33 -14.15
N TYR A 120 157.07 -85.48 -14.32
CA TYR A 120 155.61 -85.55 -14.43
C TYR A 120 154.92 -85.06 -13.15
N TYR A 121 155.38 -85.51 -11.98
CA TYR A 121 154.83 -85.07 -10.71
C TYR A 121 155.10 -83.58 -10.42
N ASP A 122 156.26 -83.05 -10.80
CA ASP A 122 156.56 -81.62 -10.64
C ASP A 122 155.65 -80.74 -11.51
N VAL A 123 155.43 -81.13 -12.77
CA VAL A 123 154.48 -80.44 -13.65
C VAL A 123 153.05 -80.53 -13.10
N HIS A 124 152.65 -81.68 -12.58
CA HIS A 124 151.31 -81.86 -12.00
C HIS A 124 151.11 -81.04 -10.72
N ASN A 125 152.09 -81.03 -9.82
CA ASN A 125 152.04 -80.21 -8.61
C ASN A 125 151.97 -78.72 -8.95
N ARG A 126 152.73 -78.27 -9.97
CA ARG A 126 152.68 -76.88 -10.44
C ARG A 126 151.31 -76.49 -11.01
N ALA A 127 150.66 -77.40 -11.73
CA ALA A 127 149.30 -77.18 -12.23
C ALA A 127 148.27 -77.08 -11.09
N GLN A 128 148.40 -77.90 -10.05
CA GLN A 128 147.53 -77.85 -8.88
C GLN A 128 147.74 -76.57 -8.05
N GLU A 129 148.99 -76.12 -7.86
CA GLU A 129 149.30 -74.84 -7.19
C GLU A 129 148.60 -73.66 -7.89
N LEU A 130 148.70 -73.59 -9.21
CA LEU A 130 148.03 -72.54 -10.01
C LEU A 130 146.50 -72.59 -9.88
N GLN A 131 145.92 -73.79 -9.80
CA GLN A 131 144.47 -73.94 -9.65
C GLN A 131 143.98 -73.50 -8.25
N ILE A 132 144.76 -73.78 -7.20
CA ILE A 132 144.47 -73.31 -5.84
C ILE A 132 144.53 -71.78 -5.78
N GLU A 133 145.51 -71.15 -6.43
CA GLU A 133 145.67 -69.70 -6.49
C GLU A 133 144.51 -69.04 -7.27
N LEU A 134 144.05 -69.65 -8.37
CA LEU A 134 142.87 -69.22 -9.11
C LEU A 134 141.57 -69.38 -8.30
N LEU A 135 141.44 -70.44 -7.50
CA LEU A 135 140.27 -70.63 -6.65
C LEU A 135 140.22 -69.56 -5.55
N HIS A 136 141.32 -69.27 -4.85
CA HIS A 136 141.34 -68.21 -3.83
C HIS A 136 141.03 -66.82 -4.39
N THR A 137 141.52 -66.52 -5.59
CA THR A 137 141.23 -65.23 -6.25
C THR A 137 139.79 -65.16 -6.76
N ASN A 138 139.24 -66.27 -7.28
CA ASN A 138 137.85 -66.32 -7.74
C ASN A 138 136.83 -66.38 -6.60
N THR A 139 137.11 -67.04 -5.48
CA THR A 139 136.19 -67.05 -4.32
C THR A 139 136.00 -65.65 -3.75
N ASN A 140 137.08 -64.86 -3.65
CA ASN A 140 137.00 -63.47 -3.19
C ASN A 140 136.26 -62.57 -4.20
N LYS A 141 136.50 -62.75 -5.50
CA LYS A 141 135.79 -62.01 -6.55
C LYS A 141 134.30 -62.37 -6.61
N ASN A 142 133.95 -63.66 -6.51
CA ASN A 142 132.57 -64.12 -6.52
C ASN A 142 131.83 -63.64 -5.27
N SER A 143 132.46 -63.69 -4.09
CA SER A 143 131.90 -63.14 -2.85
C SER A 143 131.65 -61.63 -2.95
N SER A 144 132.62 -60.85 -3.46
CA SER A 144 132.47 -59.41 -3.66
C SER A 144 131.41 -59.07 -4.72
N THR A 145 131.24 -59.91 -5.74
CA THR A 145 130.22 -59.72 -6.78
C THR A 145 128.82 -59.96 -6.23
N ILE A 146 128.64 -61.00 -5.42
CA ILE A 146 127.38 -61.30 -4.73
C ILE A 146 127.03 -60.19 -3.73
N GLU A 147 128.00 -59.72 -2.96
CA GLU A 147 127.81 -58.60 -2.02
C GLU A 147 127.36 -57.32 -2.74
N LYS A 148 128.01 -56.96 -3.86
CA LYS A 148 127.60 -55.81 -4.68
C LYS A 148 126.21 -55.98 -5.29
N MET A 149 125.85 -57.20 -5.69
CA MET A 149 124.52 -57.52 -6.23
C MET A 149 123.45 -57.32 -5.16
N PHE A 150 123.62 -57.92 -3.97
CA PHE A 150 122.67 -57.75 -2.86
C PHE A 150 122.61 -56.31 -2.38
N GLN A 151 123.75 -55.61 -2.32
CA GLN A 151 123.79 -54.19 -1.97
C GLN A 151 122.98 -53.34 -2.96
N SER A 152 123.11 -53.62 -4.26
CA SER A 152 122.30 -52.95 -5.30
C SER A 152 120.81 -53.30 -5.21
N GLU A 153 120.44 -54.55 -4.89
CA GLU A 153 119.05 -54.95 -4.66
C GLU A 153 118.46 -54.29 -3.41
N ILE A 154 119.23 -54.18 -2.33
CA ILE A 154 118.83 -53.50 -1.10
C ILE A 154 118.66 -51.99 -1.35
N GLU A 155 119.57 -51.36 -2.10
CA GLU A 155 119.47 -49.94 -2.47
C GLU A 155 118.25 -49.66 -3.34
N THR A 156 117.98 -50.50 -4.35
CA THR A 156 116.78 -50.36 -5.18
C THR A 156 115.50 -50.63 -4.38
N GLY A 157 115.52 -51.61 -3.47
CA GLY A 157 114.44 -51.86 -2.52
C GLY A 157 114.15 -50.66 -1.61
N HIS A 158 115.19 -50.02 -1.06
CA HIS A 158 115.05 -48.81 -0.26
C HIS A 158 114.53 -47.62 -1.06
N GLN A 159 114.96 -47.44 -2.31
CA GLN A 159 114.42 -46.41 -3.21
C GLN A 159 112.91 -46.61 -3.44
N LEU A 160 112.48 -47.83 -3.76
CA LEU A 160 111.06 -48.14 -3.94
C LEU A 160 110.22 -47.90 -2.68
N ILE A 161 110.75 -48.26 -1.50
CA ILE A 161 110.08 -48.00 -0.22
C ILE A 161 109.94 -46.49 0.03
N ASN A 162 110.97 -45.71 -0.28
CA ASN A 162 110.94 -44.26 -0.13
C ASN A 162 109.96 -43.60 -1.10
N ASP A 163 109.92 -44.04 -2.36
CA ASP A 163 108.98 -43.55 -3.36
C ASP A 163 107.53 -43.93 -3.02
N ALA A 164 107.29 -45.16 -2.56
CA ALA A 164 105.97 -45.58 -2.06
C ALA A 164 105.54 -44.78 -0.82
N SER A 165 106.49 -44.45 0.07
CA SER A 165 106.22 -43.63 1.26
C SER A 165 105.88 -42.18 0.89
N ARG A 166 106.58 -41.61 -0.10
CA ARG A 166 106.27 -40.28 -0.66
C ARG A 166 104.89 -40.28 -1.31
N TYR A 167 104.61 -41.25 -2.18
CA TYR A 167 103.31 -41.39 -2.84
C TYR A 167 102.16 -41.52 -1.84
N LYS A 168 102.33 -42.32 -0.78
CA LYS A 168 101.36 -42.44 0.32
C LYS A 168 101.14 -41.12 1.06
N SER A 169 102.20 -40.35 1.29
CA SER A 169 102.12 -39.02 1.92
C SER A 169 101.33 -38.04 1.05
N ASP A 170 101.60 -38.02 -0.25
CA ASP A 170 100.89 -37.17 -1.21
C ASP A 170 99.41 -37.57 -1.35
N LEU A 171 99.11 -38.88 -1.38
CA LEU A 171 97.73 -39.35 -1.36
C LEU A 171 96.99 -38.90 -0.09
N LYS A 172 97.67 -38.94 1.06
CA LYS A 172 97.08 -38.53 2.34
C LYS A 172 96.81 -37.03 2.38
N LYS A 173 97.67 -36.21 1.78
CA LYS A 173 97.42 -34.77 1.61
C LYS A 173 96.21 -34.53 0.71
N ASN A 174 96.17 -35.16 -0.46
CA ASN A 174 95.03 -35.05 -1.39
C ASN A 174 93.71 -35.51 -0.72
N LEU A 175 93.75 -36.58 0.08
CA LEU A 175 92.59 -37.05 0.83
C LEU A 175 92.11 -36.01 1.86
N ASN A 176 93.04 -35.37 2.57
CA ASN A 176 92.71 -34.30 3.51
C ASN A 176 92.14 -33.07 2.79
N ASP A 177 92.69 -32.68 1.64
CA ASP A 177 92.19 -31.55 0.86
C ASP A 177 90.77 -31.81 0.34
N ILE A 178 90.51 -33.01 -0.19
CA ILE A 178 89.17 -33.44 -0.60
C ILE A 178 88.22 -33.46 0.60
N HIS A 179 88.67 -33.96 1.75
CA HIS A 179 87.85 -34.00 2.95
C HIS A 179 87.46 -32.59 3.43
N GLN A 180 88.40 -31.64 3.44
CA GLN A 180 88.11 -30.24 3.78
C GLN A 180 87.10 -29.61 2.83
N VAL A 181 87.24 -29.83 1.52
CA VAL A 181 86.27 -29.34 0.52
C VAL A 181 84.90 -29.98 0.72
N THR A 182 84.85 -31.27 1.09
CA THR A 182 83.59 -31.97 1.35
C THR A 182 82.88 -31.38 2.57
N VAL A 183 83.60 -31.15 3.67
CA VAL A 183 83.04 -30.52 4.88
C VAL A 183 82.56 -29.10 4.59
N ALA A 184 83.32 -28.29 3.85
CA ALA A 184 82.91 -26.94 3.48
C ALA A 184 81.65 -26.93 2.60
N ASN A 185 81.53 -27.89 1.66
CA ASN A 185 80.34 -28.05 0.84
C ASN A 185 79.12 -28.49 1.66
N ASP A 186 79.30 -29.38 2.64
CA ASP A 186 78.23 -29.82 3.54
C ASP A 186 77.72 -28.65 4.39
N GLU A 187 78.63 -27.81 4.93
CA GLU A 187 78.26 -26.60 5.66
C GLU A 187 77.46 -25.62 4.79
N HIS A 188 77.93 -25.36 3.56
CA HIS A 188 77.22 -24.51 2.61
C HIS A 188 75.85 -25.08 2.23
N TYR A 189 75.74 -26.40 2.07
CA TYR A 189 74.46 -27.07 1.82
C TYR A 189 73.49 -26.91 2.99
N GLN A 190 73.95 -27.04 4.23
CA GLN A 190 73.11 -26.80 5.41
C GLN A 190 72.64 -25.35 5.53
N GLN A 191 73.49 -24.38 5.18
CA GLN A 191 73.09 -22.97 5.11
C GLN A 191 72.03 -22.72 4.02
N LEU A 192 72.16 -23.37 2.86
CA LEU A 192 71.13 -23.29 1.82
C LEU A 192 69.82 -23.95 2.25
N LEU A 193 69.88 -25.08 2.97
CA LEU A 193 68.70 -25.74 3.52
C LEU A 193 67.97 -24.88 4.55
N SER A 194 68.71 -24.22 5.46
CA SER A 194 68.10 -23.33 6.45
C SER A 194 67.41 -22.15 5.76
N LYS A 195 68.06 -21.52 4.77
CA LYS A 195 67.49 -20.43 3.97
C LYS A 195 66.29 -20.88 3.13
N ARG A 196 66.31 -22.09 2.57
CA ARG A 196 65.16 -22.68 1.87
C ARG A 196 63.98 -22.89 2.83
N ASN A 197 64.26 -23.34 4.05
CA ASN A 197 63.20 -23.59 5.03
C ASN A 197 62.59 -22.28 5.56
N THR A 198 63.36 -21.21 5.73
CA THR A 198 62.82 -19.89 6.10
C THR A 198 61.99 -19.29 4.98
N THR A 199 62.50 -19.31 3.75
CA THR A 199 61.74 -18.83 2.56
C THR A 199 60.46 -19.63 2.33
N ASN A 200 60.47 -20.95 2.54
CA ASN A 200 59.25 -21.75 2.48
C ASN A 200 58.22 -21.33 3.53
N LYS A 201 58.64 -21.01 4.77
CA LYS A 201 57.72 -20.50 5.80
C LYS A 201 57.08 -19.18 5.38
N GLU A 202 57.87 -18.25 4.83
CA GLU A 202 57.35 -16.99 4.30
C GLU A 202 56.36 -17.22 3.15
N VAL A 203 56.67 -18.12 2.22
CA VAL A 203 55.76 -18.50 1.12
C VAL A 203 54.44 -19.05 1.66
N PHE A 204 54.48 -19.93 2.68
CA PHE A 204 53.26 -20.44 3.30
C PHE A 204 52.43 -19.34 3.97
N GLU A 205 53.07 -18.37 4.64
CA GLU A 205 52.35 -17.22 5.19
C GLU A 205 51.69 -16.37 4.10
N TYR A 206 52.39 -16.09 3.01
CA TYR A 206 51.83 -15.34 1.90
C TYR A 206 50.67 -16.09 1.22
N GLN A 207 50.77 -17.41 1.08
CA GLN A 207 49.67 -18.24 0.56
C GLN A 207 48.45 -18.19 1.49
N ARG A 208 48.66 -18.21 2.80
CA ARG A 208 47.57 -18.05 3.78
C ARG A 208 46.89 -16.69 3.66
N LYS A 209 47.67 -15.60 3.59
CA LYS A 209 47.14 -14.24 3.40
C LYS A 209 46.40 -14.10 2.08
N LEU A 210 46.92 -14.68 1.00
CA LEU A 210 46.28 -14.69 -0.31
C LEU A 210 44.95 -15.45 -0.27
N ALA A 211 44.89 -16.60 0.40
CA ALA A 211 43.66 -17.38 0.56
C ALA A 211 42.61 -16.58 1.36
N GLN A 212 43.01 -15.92 2.43
CA GLN A 212 42.14 -15.06 3.23
C GLN A 212 41.57 -13.89 2.41
N ASN A 213 42.43 -13.17 1.69
CA ASN A 213 42.00 -12.06 0.83
C ASN A 213 41.07 -12.53 -0.30
N ARG A 214 41.28 -13.73 -0.85
CA ARG A 214 40.38 -14.31 -1.85
C ARG A 214 39.01 -14.63 -1.26
N ALA A 215 38.96 -15.21 -0.06
CA ALA A 215 37.71 -15.50 0.63
C ALA A 215 36.93 -14.21 0.92
N GLU A 216 37.60 -13.16 1.41
CA GLU A 216 36.98 -11.85 1.64
C GLU A 216 36.47 -11.20 0.35
N SER A 217 37.24 -11.28 -0.73
CA SER A 217 36.82 -10.76 -2.04
C SER A 217 35.58 -11.48 -2.58
N GLU A 218 35.49 -12.80 -2.43
CA GLU A 218 34.31 -13.56 -2.85
C GLU A 218 33.10 -13.26 -1.96
N PHE A 219 33.29 -13.13 -0.65
CA PHE A 219 32.23 -12.71 0.27
C PHE A 219 31.66 -11.34 -0.11
N LEU A 220 32.52 -10.35 -0.37
CA LEU A 220 32.08 -9.03 -0.82
C LEU A 220 31.34 -9.10 -2.15
N ARG A 221 31.78 -9.97 -3.07
CA ARG A 221 31.14 -10.17 -4.36
C ARG A 221 29.74 -10.74 -4.22
N TYR A 222 29.54 -11.75 -3.37
CA TYR A 222 28.22 -12.30 -3.07
C TYR A 222 27.30 -11.25 -2.44
N ARG A 223 27.82 -10.46 -1.50
CA ARG A 223 27.05 -9.38 -0.86
C ARG A 223 26.67 -8.28 -1.84
N THR A 224 27.55 -7.91 -2.77
CA THR A 224 27.22 -6.98 -3.85
C THR A 224 26.15 -7.56 -4.78
N GLN A 225 26.21 -8.85 -5.11
CA GLN A 225 25.20 -9.51 -5.91
C GLN A 225 23.83 -9.51 -5.21
N HIS A 226 23.78 -9.86 -3.92
CA HIS A 226 22.56 -9.78 -3.13
C HIS A 226 21.93 -8.38 -3.15
N PHE A 227 22.72 -7.33 -2.91
CA PHE A 227 22.21 -5.96 -2.98
C PHE A 227 21.73 -5.57 -4.38
N ASN A 228 22.37 -6.09 -5.42
CA ASN A 228 21.94 -5.86 -6.80
C ASN A 228 20.60 -6.55 -7.07
N ASP A 229 20.41 -7.76 -6.56
CA ASP A 229 19.15 -8.51 -6.69
C ASP A 229 18.01 -7.84 -5.91
N GLU A 230 18.27 -7.34 -4.69
CA GLU A 230 17.31 -6.51 -3.94
C GLU A 230 16.96 -5.24 -4.70
N MET A 231 17.95 -4.54 -5.27
CA MET A 231 17.70 -3.33 -6.05
C MET A 231 16.84 -3.62 -7.29
N ASN A 232 17.08 -4.75 -7.97
CA ASN A 232 16.26 -5.21 -9.09
C ASN A 232 14.82 -5.51 -8.65
N PHE A 233 14.65 -6.17 -7.50
CA PHE A 233 13.33 -6.44 -6.91
C PHE A 233 12.56 -5.15 -6.63
N TYR A 234 13.20 -4.18 -5.97
CA TYR A 234 12.56 -2.88 -5.68
C TYR A 234 12.27 -2.09 -6.96
N THR A 235 13.13 -2.17 -7.96
CA THR A 235 12.89 -1.55 -9.27
C THR A 235 11.66 -2.14 -9.95
N LEU A 236 11.52 -3.48 -9.96
CA LEU A 236 10.36 -4.16 -10.50
C LEU A 236 9.08 -3.78 -9.74
N LYS A 237 9.13 -3.78 -8.41
CA LYS A 237 8.01 -3.37 -7.56
C LYS A 237 7.58 -1.92 -7.86
N ASN A 238 8.54 -1.01 -8.03
CA ASN A 238 8.26 0.38 -8.37
C ASN A 238 7.60 0.50 -9.76
N ASN A 239 8.06 -0.26 -10.76
CA ASN A 239 7.44 -0.29 -12.09
C ASN A 239 5.98 -0.79 -12.05
N ILE A 240 5.70 -1.81 -11.24
CA ILE A 240 4.34 -2.33 -11.03
C ILE A 240 3.46 -1.26 -10.36
N LEU A 241 3.96 -0.61 -9.31
CA LEU A 241 3.23 0.45 -8.61
C LEU A 241 2.97 1.65 -9.53
N GLN A 242 3.93 2.06 -10.35
CA GLN A 242 3.75 3.11 -11.35
C GLN A 242 2.67 2.72 -12.38
N SER A 243 2.71 1.47 -12.87
CA SER A 243 1.70 0.97 -13.81
C SER A 243 0.30 0.98 -13.18
N ARG A 244 0.18 0.57 -11.91
CA ARG A 244 -1.09 0.62 -11.16
C ARG A 244 -1.56 2.06 -10.94
N GLN A 245 -0.64 2.98 -10.63
CA GLN A 245 -0.95 4.40 -10.47
C GLN A 245 -1.48 5.01 -11.77
N VAL A 246 -0.89 4.69 -12.91
CA VAL A 246 -1.37 5.12 -14.23
C VAL A 246 -2.77 4.56 -14.50
N LYS A 247 -3.01 3.27 -14.20
CA LYS A 247 -4.34 2.67 -14.37
C LYS A 247 -5.40 3.35 -13.49
N LEU A 248 -5.09 3.58 -12.21
CA LEU A 248 -6.00 4.27 -11.29
C LEU A 248 -6.28 5.71 -11.70
N ARG A 249 -5.31 6.42 -12.29
CA ARG A 249 -5.53 7.75 -12.87
C ARG A 249 -6.52 7.70 -14.03
N TYR A 250 -6.36 6.72 -14.92
CA TYR A 250 -7.29 6.54 -16.03
C TYR A 250 -8.71 6.21 -15.56
N GLU A 251 -8.85 5.27 -14.62
CA GLU A 251 -10.15 4.94 -14.00
C GLU A 251 -10.79 6.18 -13.34
N LEU A 252 -10.00 7.01 -12.66
CA LEU A 252 -10.49 8.26 -12.08
C LEU A 252 -10.94 9.26 -13.15
N ASP A 253 -10.20 9.40 -14.25
CA ASP A 253 -10.56 10.30 -15.34
C ASP A 253 -11.86 9.85 -16.04
N GLU A 254 -12.07 8.53 -16.21
CA GLU A 254 -13.32 7.96 -16.71
C GLU A 254 -14.51 8.30 -15.79
N GLU A 255 -14.35 8.13 -14.47
CA GLU A 255 -15.40 8.47 -13.49
C GLU A 255 -15.68 9.98 -13.45
N ILE A 256 -14.65 10.82 -13.57
CA ILE A 256 -14.82 12.28 -13.67
C ILE A 256 -15.63 12.62 -14.92
N PHE A 257 -15.32 12.00 -16.06
CA PHE A 257 -16.05 12.21 -17.30
C PHE A 257 -17.51 11.76 -17.17
N ALA A 258 -17.75 10.56 -16.63
CA ALA A 258 -19.11 10.05 -16.40
C ALA A 258 -19.93 10.99 -15.50
N LYS A 259 -19.32 11.51 -14.42
CA LYS A 259 -19.95 12.49 -13.55
C LYS A 259 -20.30 13.79 -14.30
N GLN A 260 -19.41 14.29 -15.16
CA GLN A 260 -19.69 15.50 -15.95
C GLN A 260 -20.86 15.28 -16.92
N VAL A 261 -20.93 14.12 -17.56
CA VAL A 261 -22.06 13.75 -18.44
C VAL A 261 -23.37 13.72 -17.65
N LEU A 262 -23.39 13.05 -16.48
CA LEU A 262 -24.59 13.00 -15.62
C LEU A 262 -25.00 14.40 -15.12
N GLN A 263 -24.02 15.26 -14.82
CA GLN A 263 -24.30 16.63 -14.40
C GLN A 263 -24.92 17.46 -15.54
N MET A 264 -24.43 17.30 -16.77
CA MET A 264 -25.01 17.93 -17.96
C MET A 264 -26.44 17.43 -18.22
N GLU A 265 -26.68 16.12 -18.10
CA GLU A 265 -28.02 15.53 -18.25
C GLU A 265 -28.99 16.07 -17.19
N LEU A 266 -28.54 16.19 -15.94
CA LEU A 266 -29.33 16.78 -14.86
C LEU A 266 -29.70 18.24 -15.14
N GLU A 267 -28.77 19.04 -15.67
CA GLU A 267 -29.02 20.43 -16.07
C GLU A 267 -30.07 20.52 -17.20
N VAL A 268 -29.98 19.63 -18.19
CA VAL A 268 -30.99 19.53 -19.27
C VAL A 268 -32.37 19.20 -18.69
N LEU A 269 -32.46 18.19 -17.82
CA LEU A 269 -33.73 17.80 -17.20
C LEU A 269 -34.31 18.90 -16.29
N GLN A 270 -33.46 19.67 -15.60
CA GLN A 270 -33.89 20.84 -14.82
C GLN A 270 -34.47 21.92 -15.72
N ASN A 271 -33.82 22.23 -16.84
CA ASN A 271 -34.33 23.19 -17.81
C ASN A 271 -35.66 22.70 -18.40
N GLU A 272 -35.76 21.42 -18.77
CA GLU A 272 -37.01 20.84 -19.28
C GLU A 272 -38.14 20.94 -18.24
N LYS A 273 -37.86 20.63 -16.97
CA LYS A 273 -38.81 20.79 -15.88
C LYS A 273 -39.31 22.23 -15.77
N ILE A 274 -38.41 23.23 -15.76
CA ILE A 274 -38.78 24.65 -15.67
C ILE A 274 -39.65 25.03 -16.87
N THR A 275 -39.27 24.63 -18.09
CA THR A 275 -40.07 24.93 -19.28
C THR A 275 -41.46 24.30 -19.22
N ASN A 276 -41.58 23.07 -18.73
CA ASN A 276 -42.87 22.41 -18.53
C ASN A 276 -43.71 23.12 -17.46
N GLU A 277 -43.11 23.52 -16.33
CA GLU A 277 -43.80 24.31 -15.30
C GLU A 277 -44.34 25.64 -15.87
N ASP A 278 -43.53 26.36 -16.67
CA ASP A 278 -43.95 27.61 -17.31
C ASP A 278 -45.09 27.39 -18.32
N VAL A 279 -45.01 26.34 -19.14
CA VAL A 279 -46.09 25.97 -20.08
C VAL A 279 -47.37 25.60 -19.33
N HIS A 280 -47.27 24.82 -18.24
CA HIS A 280 -48.43 24.47 -17.42
C HIS A 280 -49.04 25.70 -16.72
N LEU A 281 -48.21 26.62 -16.24
CA LEU A 281 -48.69 27.88 -15.66
C LEU A 281 -49.38 28.76 -16.71
N ALA A 282 -48.81 28.88 -17.90
CA ALA A 282 -49.41 29.60 -19.02
C ALA A 282 -50.77 29.02 -19.40
N THR A 283 -50.84 27.71 -19.63
CA THR A 283 -52.11 27.03 -19.96
C THR A 283 -53.15 27.16 -18.84
N MET A 284 -52.74 27.07 -17.57
CA MET A 284 -53.65 27.27 -16.44
C MET A 284 -54.16 28.71 -16.35
N ASN A 285 -53.32 29.70 -16.69
CA ASN A 285 -53.74 31.10 -16.79
C ASN A 285 -54.69 31.33 -17.97
N ASP A 286 -54.45 30.72 -19.13
CA ASP A 286 -55.34 30.78 -20.29
C ASP A 286 -56.70 30.16 -19.97
N ILE A 287 -56.73 29.00 -19.31
CA ILE A 287 -57.96 28.36 -18.82
C ILE A 287 -58.68 29.29 -17.84
N ARG A 288 -57.96 29.87 -16.86
CA ARG A 288 -58.55 30.84 -15.93
C ARG A 288 -59.11 32.06 -16.64
N GLN A 289 -58.44 32.60 -17.66
CA GLN A 289 -58.96 33.69 -18.47
C GLN A 289 -60.22 33.27 -19.23
N SER A 290 -60.25 32.07 -19.83
CA SER A 290 -61.44 31.55 -20.50
C SER A 290 -62.64 31.38 -19.55
N ILE A 291 -62.40 30.93 -18.31
CA ILE A 291 -63.42 30.85 -17.25
C ILE A 291 -63.84 32.26 -16.81
N ASN A 292 -62.90 33.21 -16.71
CA ASN A 292 -63.15 34.62 -16.43
C ASN A 292 -63.80 35.41 -17.59
N PHE A 293 -64.23 34.78 -18.69
CA PHE A 293 -65.21 35.37 -19.61
C PHE A 293 -66.67 35.15 -19.16
N ASN A 294 -66.95 34.17 -18.28
CA ASN A 294 -68.27 34.02 -17.66
C ASN A 294 -68.72 35.09 -16.62
N PRO A 295 -67.85 35.94 -16.02
CA PRO A 295 -68.29 37.05 -15.19
C PRO A 295 -69.05 38.12 -15.98
N ILE A 296 -68.76 38.30 -17.28
CA ILE A 296 -69.46 39.31 -18.11
C ILE A 296 -70.94 38.93 -18.25
N ALA A 297 -71.25 37.66 -18.53
CA ALA A 297 -72.62 37.18 -18.56
C ALA A 297 -73.33 37.36 -17.21
N THR A 298 -72.64 37.13 -16.08
CA THR A 298 -73.23 37.35 -14.74
C THR A 298 -73.39 38.82 -14.38
N ILE A 299 -72.49 39.70 -14.83
CA ILE A 299 -72.57 41.15 -14.59
C ILE A 299 -73.64 41.78 -15.48
N GLU A 300 -73.74 41.38 -16.75
CA GLU A 300 -74.81 41.82 -17.65
C GLU A 300 -76.18 41.33 -17.16
N LEU A 301 -76.28 40.08 -16.73
CA LEU A 301 -77.51 39.54 -16.15
C LEU A 301 -77.86 40.27 -14.83
N SER A 302 -76.88 40.54 -13.96
CA SER A 302 -77.06 41.32 -12.73
C SER A 302 -77.45 42.77 -13.02
N ASN A 303 -76.88 43.39 -14.06
CA ASN A 303 -77.22 44.76 -14.46
C ASN A 303 -78.62 44.83 -15.06
N ASN A 304 -79.01 43.85 -15.89
CA ASN A 304 -80.37 43.73 -16.41
C ASN A 304 -81.38 43.53 -15.29
N TYR A 305 -81.11 42.65 -14.31
CA TYR A 305 -81.97 42.50 -13.14
C TYR A 305 -82.04 43.78 -12.30
N ARG A 306 -80.93 44.49 -12.13
CA ARG A 306 -80.89 45.77 -11.42
C ARG A 306 -81.72 46.84 -12.13
N GLU A 307 -81.66 46.90 -13.46
CA GLU A 307 -82.47 47.83 -14.25
C GLU A 307 -83.95 47.50 -14.20
N GLN A 308 -84.32 46.23 -14.36
CA GLN A 308 -85.70 45.77 -14.23
C GLN A 308 -86.26 46.06 -12.82
N LEU A 309 -85.48 45.76 -11.78
CA LEU A 309 -85.88 46.06 -10.40
C LEU A 309 -85.99 47.57 -10.16
N SER A 310 -85.07 48.37 -10.71
CA SER A 310 -85.14 49.84 -10.63
C SER A 310 -86.38 50.38 -11.33
N HIS A 311 -86.76 49.82 -12.48
CA HIS A 311 -87.96 50.21 -13.21
C HIS A 311 -89.22 49.87 -12.42
N GLU A 312 -89.34 48.65 -11.89
CA GLU A 312 -90.49 48.25 -11.08
C GLU A 312 -90.56 49.02 -9.75
N LEU A 313 -89.44 49.31 -9.09
CA LEU A 313 -89.42 50.18 -7.91
C LEU A 313 -89.86 51.60 -8.24
N ARG A 314 -89.43 52.16 -9.38
CA ARG A 314 -89.91 53.49 -9.84
C ARG A 314 -91.39 53.46 -10.17
N ARG A 315 -91.87 52.38 -10.81
CA ARG A 315 -93.30 52.20 -11.12
C ARG A 315 -94.12 52.11 -9.85
N MET A 316 -93.74 51.26 -8.90
CA MET A 316 -94.40 51.15 -7.59
C MET A 316 -94.37 52.49 -6.85
N ARG A 317 -93.22 53.18 -6.83
CA ARG A 317 -93.12 54.51 -6.22
C ARG A 317 -94.02 55.53 -6.90
N SER A 318 -94.11 55.52 -8.22
CA SER A 318 -95.04 56.37 -8.96
C SER A 318 -96.50 56.01 -8.67
N GLU A 319 -96.86 54.74 -8.51
CA GLU A 319 -98.20 54.34 -8.08
C GLU A 319 -98.49 54.75 -6.64
N PHE A 320 -97.52 54.64 -5.74
CA PHE A 320 -97.65 55.15 -4.38
C PHE A 320 -97.77 56.67 -4.35
N GLU A 321 -96.99 57.40 -5.14
CA GLU A 321 -97.10 58.85 -5.27
C GLU A 321 -98.42 59.26 -5.89
N LYS A 322 -98.91 58.54 -6.91
CA LYS A 322 -100.27 58.73 -7.45
C LYS A 322 -101.33 58.46 -6.40
N LYS A 323 -101.25 57.37 -5.63
CA LYS A 323 -102.18 57.09 -4.53
C LYS A 323 -102.11 58.15 -3.44
N LEU A 324 -100.91 58.61 -3.07
CA LEU A 324 -100.73 59.70 -2.11
C LEU A 324 -101.29 61.01 -2.66
N GLN A 325 -101.16 61.25 -3.96
CA GLN A 325 -101.73 62.41 -4.62
C GLN A 325 -103.26 62.31 -4.67
N THR A 326 -103.84 61.15 -5.00
CA THR A 326 -105.29 60.96 -4.92
C THR A 326 -105.79 61.09 -3.50
N TYR A 327 -105.07 60.57 -2.50
CA TYR A 327 -105.41 60.78 -1.09
C TYR A 327 -105.29 62.26 -0.71
N ARG A 328 -104.28 62.98 -1.19
CA ARG A 328 -104.15 64.43 -1.00
C ARG A 328 -105.28 65.18 -1.67
N ASP A 329 -105.68 64.79 -2.89
CA ASP A 329 -106.75 65.42 -3.65
C ASP A 329 -108.12 65.09 -3.05
N GLU A 330 -108.31 63.90 -2.47
CA GLU A 330 -109.49 63.54 -1.68
C GLU A 330 -109.52 64.29 -0.35
N LEU A 331 -108.38 64.44 0.34
CA LEU A 331 -108.25 65.31 1.51
C LEU A 331 -108.48 66.76 1.14
N HIS A 332 -107.99 67.22 -0.02
CA HIS A 332 -108.23 68.56 -0.52
C HIS A 332 -109.68 68.75 -0.92
N ARG A 333 -110.33 67.77 -1.55
CA ARG A 333 -111.77 67.79 -1.83
C ARG A 333 -112.58 67.75 -0.54
N LYS A 334 -112.18 66.96 0.45
CA LYS A 334 -112.85 66.90 1.74
C LYS A 334 -112.64 68.18 2.52
N PHE A 335 -111.44 68.77 2.44
CA PHE A 335 -111.13 70.08 2.97
C PHE A 335 -111.86 71.17 2.21
N GLU A 336 -111.98 71.11 0.89
CA GLU A 336 -112.75 72.06 0.07
C GLU A 336 -114.24 71.89 0.30
N LEU A 337 -114.74 70.67 0.51
CA LEU A 337 -116.11 70.39 0.90
C LEU A 337 -116.38 70.91 2.30
N GLU A 338 -115.50 70.66 3.27
CA GLU A 338 -115.59 71.20 4.63
C GLU A 338 -115.28 72.70 4.69
N TYR A 339 -114.49 73.25 3.78
CA TYR A 339 -114.21 74.67 3.63
C TYR A 339 -115.36 75.36 2.90
N HIS A 340 -116.02 74.71 1.94
CA HIS A 340 -117.28 75.15 1.36
C HIS A 340 -118.42 74.96 2.35
N ARG A 341 -118.41 73.94 3.20
CA ARG A 341 -119.30 73.78 4.36
C ARG A 341 -119.06 74.93 5.33
N TYR A 342 -117.81 75.21 5.66
CA TYR A 342 -117.39 76.31 6.53
C TYR A 342 -117.66 77.68 5.90
N GLN A 343 -117.53 77.85 4.59
CA GLN A 343 -117.87 79.07 3.85
C GLN A 343 -119.39 79.25 3.77
N MET A 344 -120.15 78.18 3.52
CA MET A 344 -121.62 78.15 3.63
C MET A 344 -122.10 78.36 5.09
N GLN A 345 -121.30 77.97 6.07
CA GLN A 345 -121.51 78.15 7.51
C GLN A 345 -120.90 79.47 8.05
N LYS A 346 -120.13 80.19 7.22
CA LYS A 346 -119.62 81.56 7.39
C LYS A 346 -120.53 82.57 6.68
N SER A 347 -121.33 82.12 5.71
CA SER A 347 -122.44 82.85 5.08
C SER A 347 -123.84 82.48 5.63
N LEU A 348 -123.91 81.58 6.62
CA LEU A 348 -124.96 81.57 7.64
C LEU A 348 -124.34 82.10 8.94
N PRO A 349 -125.09 82.82 9.78
CA PRO A 349 -124.51 83.57 10.89
C PRO A 349 -123.84 82.61 11.89
N MET A 350 -122.60 82.92 12.27
CA MET A 350 -122.04 82.52 13.57
C MET A 350 -123.17 82.60 14.60
N PRO A 351 -123.47 81.53 15.38
CA PRO A 351 -124.60 81.54 16.31
C PRO A 351 -124.53 82.80 17.16
N ASN A 352 -125.55 83.68 17.02
CA ASN A 352 -125.58 85.00 17.66
C ASN A 352 -125.22 84.95 19.15
N ALA A 353 -125.51 83.82 19.81
CA ALA A 353 -125.17 83.54 21.21
C ALA A 353 -123.67 83.64 21.56
N LEU A 354 -122.73 83.19 20.72
CA LEU A 354 -121.28 83.21 21.07
C LEU A 354 -120.64 84.58 20.84
N ARG A 355 -121.13 85.36 19.87
CA ARG A 355 -120.72 86.77 19.67
C ARG A 355 -121.36 87.69 20.71
N GLU A 356 -122.59 87.41 21.13
CA GLU A 356 -123.24 88.08 22.28
C GLU A 356 -122.49 87.81 23.59
N HIS A 357 -122.03 86.59 23.85
CA HIS A 357 -121.29 86.31 25.09
C HIS A 357 -119.91 86.97 25.15
N GLU A 358 -119.17 87.07 24.03
CA GLU A 358 -117.90 87.82 23.99
C GLU A 358 -118.11 89.34 24.11
N ILE A 359 -119.11 89.91 23.42
CA ILE A 359 -119.44 91.34 23.52
C ILE A 359 -119.94 91.69 24.93
N ASN A 360 -120.78 90.84 25.54
CA ASN A 360 -121.29 91.06 26.89
C ASN A 360 -120.20 90.92 27.97
N VAL A 361 -119.20 90.04 27.79
CA VAL A 361 -118.04 89.96 28.71
C VAL A 361 -117.19 91.23 28.64
N GLU A 362 -116.90 91.76 27.46
CA GLU A 362 -116.12 93.00 27.32
C GLU A 362 -116.88 94.26 27.74
N GLN A 363 -118.21 94.31 27.58
CA GLN A 363 -119.06 95.37 28.12
C GLN A 363 -119.08 95.33 29.67
N LEU A 364 -119.30 94.15 30.27
CA LEU A 364 -119.35 93.98 31.72
C LEU A 364 -117.99 94.22 32.41
N LYS A 365 -116.86 93.98 31.72
CA LYS A 365 -115.52 94.33 32.22
C LYS A 365 -115.29 95.84 32.27
N ARG A 366 -115.73 96.59 31.24
CA ARG A 366 -115.67 98.06 31.24
C ARG A 366 -116.54 98.65 32.36
N ASP A 367 -117.80 98.20 32.45
CA ASP A 367 -118.74 98.67 33.47
C ASP A 367 -118.32 98.31 34.92
N LYS A 368 -117.54 97.24 35.11
CA LYS A 368 -116.93 96.90 36.40
C LYS A 368 -115.83 97.88 36.77
N LYS A 369 -114.97 98.26 35.82
CA LYS A 369 -113.86 99.19 36.04
C LYS A 369 -114.35 100.58 36.43
N ASP A 370 -115.39 101.05 35.74
CA ASP A 370 -116.02 102.35 36.03
C ASP A 370 -116.67 102.35 37.43
N ASN A 371 -117.34 101.26 37.82
CA ASN A 371 -117.89 101.11 39.18
C ASN A 371 -116.80 101.06 40.27
N GLU A 372 -115.64 100.45 40.00
CA GLU A 372 -114.53 100.44 40.94
C GLU A 372 -113.96 101.84 41.17
N GLN A 373 -113.94 102.67 40.13
CA GLN A 373 -113.49 104.06 40.21
C GLN A 373 -114.49 104.93 40.99
N GLN A 374 -115.80 104.73 40.79
CA GLN A 374 -116.86 105.43 41.54
C GLN A 374 -116.84 105.06 43.04
N VAL A 375 -116.71 103.78 43.38
CA VAL A 375 -116.59 103.32 44.78
C VAL A 375 -115.38 103.95 45.48
N ARG A 376 -114.27 104.14 44.75
CA ARG A 376 -113.07 104.78 45.31
C ARG A 376 -113.29 106.26 45.62
N ILE A 377 -113.89 107.01 44.69
CA ILE A 377 -114.18 108.44 44.85
C ILE A 377 -115.14 108.67 46.03
N VAL A 378 -116.19 107.85 46.15
CA VAL A 378 -117.17 108.00 47.25
C VAL A 378 -116.53 107.71 48.62
N ARG A 379 -115.60 106.74 48.72
CA ARG A 379 -114.85 106.47 49.96
C ARG A 379 -113.95 107.63 50.36
N GLU A 380 -113.24 108.22 49.40
CA GLU A 380 -112.38 109.39 49.66
C GLU A 380 -113.22 110.58 50.16
N ASN A 381 -114.41 110.80 49.57
CA ASN A 381 -115.32 111.85 50.01
C ASN A 381 -115.85 111.64 51.44
N ILE A 382 -116.23 110.40 51.80
CA ILE A 382 -116.69 110.08 53.16
C ILE A 382 -115.56 110.35 54.18
N SER A 383 -114.34 109.92 53.88
CA SER A 383 -113.19 110.15 54.75
C SER A 383 -112.91 111.65 54.98
N HIS A 384 -113.03 112.46 53.93
CA HIS A 384 -112.85 113.91 54.04
C HIS A 384 -113.93 114.56 54.93
N LEU A 385 -115.19 114.16 54.76
CA LEU A 385 -116.30 114.68 55.58
C LEU A 385 -116.18 114.25 57.05
N GLN A 386 -115.72 113.03 57.33
CA GLN A 386 -115.47 112.55 58.70
C GLN A 386 -114.40 113.40 59.40
N SER A 387 -113.31 113.76 58.70
CA SER A 387 -112.28 114.65 59.24
C SER A 387 -112.84 116.05 59.56
N GLN A 388 -113.74 116.58 58.73
CA GLN A 388 -114.38 117.87 58.99
C GLN A 388 -115.27 117.83 60.25
N ILE A 389 -116.02 116.75 60.45
CA ILE A 389 -116.83 116.54 61.67
C ILE A 389 -115.92 116.53 62.90
N GLU A 390 -114.85 115.74 62.88
CA GLU A 390 -113.92 115.61 64.02
C GLU A 390 -113.31 116.98 64.41
N THR A 391 -113.07 117.83 63.43
CA THR A 391 -112.56 119.19 63.64
C THR A 391 -113.61 120.11 64.29
N ILE A 392 -114.88 119.96 63.89
CA ILE A 392 -116.01 120.71 64.46
C ILE A 392 -116.36 120.20 65.87
N GLU A 393 -116.33 118.89 66.11
CA GLU A 393 -116.57 118.30 67.45
C GLU A 393 -115.55 118.82 68.46
N LYS A 394 -114.26 118.89 68.08
CA LYS A 394 -113.22 119.50 68.93
C LYS A 394 -113.53 120.96 69.24
N ARG A 395 -113.95 121.76 68.25
CA ARG A 395 -114.34 123.17 68.47
C ARG A 395 -115.54 123.33 69.40
N ILE A 396 -116.53 122.45 69.31
CA ILE A 396 -117.70 122.47 70.21
C ILE A 396 -117.29 122.18 71.66
N ILE A 397 -116.33 121.27 71.87
CA ILE A 397 -115.82 120.95 73.21
C ILE A 397 -115.04 122.13 73.80
N ASP A 398 -114.27 122.85 72.98
CA ASP A 398 -113.41 123.96 73.42
C ASP A 398 -114.18 125.26 73.72
N GLU A 399 -115.25 125.60 72.98
CA GLU A 399 -115.95 126.90 73.07
C GLU A 399 -116.94 127.07 74.24
N ARG A 400 -116.65 126.48 75.41
CA ARG A 400 -117.54 126.30 76.59
C ARG A 400 -118.25 127.52 77.23
N ILE A 401 -118.19 128.71 76.64
CA ILE A 401 -118.75 129.94 77.23
C ILE A 401 -119.61 130.76 76.23
N ASN A 402 -119.64 130.47 74.91
CA ASN A 402 -120.50 131.19 73.95
C ASN A 402 -121.62 130.32 73.37
N THR A 403 -122.82 130.44 73.93
CA THR A 403 -124.02 129.64 73.55
C THR A 403 -124.49 129.90 72.11
N GLU A 404 -124.24 131.09 71.54
CA GLU A 404 -124.60 131.38 70.14
C GLU A 404 -123.70 130.64 69.14
N SER A 405 -122.40 130.50 69.42
CA SER A 405 -121.42 129.82 68.55
C SER A 405 -121.60 128.29 68.54
N ILE A 406 -121.93 127.71 69.70
CA ILE A 406 -122.17 126.27 69.83
C ILE A 406 -123.42 125.84 69.04
N SER A 407 -124.48 126.64 69.01
CA SER A 407 -125.71 126.29 68.29
C SER A 407 -125.53 126.24 66.77
N THR A 408 -124.68 127.12 66.22
CA THR A 408 -124.37 127.15 64.78
C THR A 408 -123.44 126.01 64.40
N LEU A 409 -122.41 125.72 65.22
CA LEU A 409 -121.54 124.56 65.04
C LEU A 409 -122.28 123.22 65.17
N GLN A 410 -123.22 123.10 66.11
CA GLN A 410 -124.05 121.90 66.27
C GLN A 410 -124.99 121.66 65.08
N ARG A 411 -125.56 122.72 64.48
CA ARG A 411 -126.32 122.61 63.22
C ARG A 411 -125.44 122.14 62.06
N HIS A 412 -124.22 122.66 61.97
CA HIS A 412 -123.26 122.27 60.94
C HIS A 412 -122.85 120.79 61.08
N LEU A 413 -122.64 120.34 62.31
CA LEU A 413 -122.36 118.94 62.64
C LEU A 413 -123.50 118.01 62.20
N THR A 414 -124.75 118.36 62.53
CA THR A 414 -125.91 117.53 62.15
C THR A 414 -126.09 117.46 60.64
N MET A 415 -125.85 118.57 59.92
CA MET A 415 -125.90 118.58 58.47
C MET A 415 -124.82 117.69 57.85
N LEU A 416 -123.57 117.76 58.32
CA LEU A 416 -122.48 116.93 57.80
C LEU A 416 -122.68 115.44 58.12
N GLN A 417 -123.18 115.10 59.31
CA GLN A 417 -123.52 113.72 59.69
C GLN A 417 -124.65 113.13 58.83
N GLN A 418 -125.58 113.95 58.34
CA GLN A 418 -126.62 113.51 57.41
C GLN A 418 -126.04 113.23 56.02
N ILE A 419 -125.17 114.11 55.52
CA ILE A 419 -124.51 113.93 54.22
C ILE A 419 -123.65 112.66 54.19
N ILE A 420 -122.94 112.34 55.28
CA ILE A 420 -122.15 111.11 55.36
C ILE A 420 -123.04 109.87 55.29
N ARG A 421 -124.16 109.83 56.04
CA ARG A 421 -125.10 108.69 55.99
C ARG A 421 -125.66 108.46 54.59
N ASP A 422 -125.98 109.53 53.87
CA ASP A 422 -126.45 109.42 52.49
C ASP A 422 -125.36 108.91 51.54
N ARG A 423 -124.09 109.30 51.76
CA ARG A 423 -122.95 108.82 50.96
C ARG A 423 -122.53 107.38 51.28
N GLU A 424 -122.61 106.96 52.54
CA GLU A 424 -122.36 105.58 52.96
C GLU A 424 -123.40 104.62 52.34
N LYS A 425 -124.67 105.03 52.27
CA LYS A 425 -125.71 104.25 51.59
C LYS A 425 -125.44 104.10 50.08
N GLN A 426 -124.97 105.16 49.41
CA GLN A 426 -124.55 105.08 48.00
C GLN A 426 -123.34 104.17 47.78
N LEU A 427 -122.44 104.09 48.75
CA LEU A 427 -121.26 103.23 48.69
C LEU A 427 -121.64 101.74 48.75
N ASP A 428 -122.56 101.37 49.63
CA ASP A 428 -123.00 99.97 49.80
C ASP A 428 -123.74 99.44 48.55
N GLU A 429 -124.60 100.25 47.94
CA GLU A 429 -125.29 99.91 46.69
C GLU A 429 -124.27 99.67 45.55
N ALA A 430 -123.25 100.52 45.44
CA ALA A 430 -122.21 100.40 44.40
C ALA A 430 -121.34 99.14 44.59
N VAL A 431 -121.04 98.75 45.83
CA VAL A 431 -120.30 97.50 46.13
C VAL A 431 -121.13 96.26 45.79
N GLN A 432 -122.44 96.27 46.04
CA GLN A 432 -123.32 95.14 45.72
C GLN A 432 -123.43 94.90 44.20
N ILE A 433 -123.48 95.96 43.39
CA ILE A 433 -123.46 95.86 41.92
C ILE A 433 -122.13 95.27 41.41
N ARG A 434 -121.00 95.61 42.03
CA ARG A 434 -119.68 95.05 41.67
C ARG A 434 -119.62 93.53 41.84
N THR A 435 -120.14 93.01 42.96
CA THR A 435 -120.07 91.57 43.27
C THR A 435 -120.95 90.74 42.32
N THR A 436 -122.13 91.23 41.96
CA THR A 436 -123.04 90.56 41.01
C THR A 436 -122.49 90.52 39.59
N ARG A 437 -121.87 91.62 39.11
CA ARG A 437 -121.21 91.66 37.80
C ARG A 437 -120.03 90.69 37.69
N LYS A 438 -119.24 90.52 38.77
CA LYS A 438 -118.11 89.58 38.78
C LYS A 438 -118.54 88.12 38.57
N LYS A 439 -119.60 87.67 39.24
CA LYS A 439 -120.13 86.29 39.08
C LYS A 439 -120.65 86.00 37.66
N LYS A 440 -121.23 87.00 36.98
CA LYS A 440 -121.69 86.84 35.59
C LYS A 440 -120.53 86.65 34.60
N ILE A 441 -119.40 87.32 34.81
CA ILE A 441 -118.21 87.19 33.95
C ILE A 441 -117.62 85.77 34.05
N GLU A 442 -117.52 85.20 35.25
CA GLU A 442 -116.96 83.86 35.47
C GLU A 442 -117.77 82.77 34.75
N ASN A 443 -119.11 82.83 34.80
CA ASN A 443 -119.99 81.85 34.13
C ASN A 443 -119.88 81.91 32.59
N TYR A 444 -119.73 83.11 32.01
CA TYR A 444 -119.54 83.22 30.55
C TYR A 444 -118.17 82.70 30.09
N GLN A 445 -117.11 82.84 30.89
CA GLN A 445 -115.78 82.32 30.55
C GLN A 445 -115.68 80.79 30.63
N GLU A 446 -116.41 80.15 31.55
CA GLU A 446 -116.40 78.69 31.71
C GLU A 446 -117.07 77.98 30.53
N ASN A 447 -118.15 78.56 29.98
CA ASN A 447 -118.84 78.03 28.80
C ASN A 447 -118.01 78.16 27.51
N ILE A 448 -117.19 79.21 27.37
CA ILE A 448 -116.30 79.40 26.20
C ILE A 448 -115.20 78.31 26.17
N ASN A 449 -114.69 77.88 27.34
CA ASN A 449 -113.56 76.95 27.43
C ASN A 449 -113.90 75.45 27.22
N GLN A 450 -115.18 75.06 27.24
CA GLN A 450 -115.58 73.65 27.02
C GLN A 450 -115.72 73.26 25.54
N TYR A 451 -115.78 74.22 24.63
CA TYR A 451 -116.05 73.98 23.20
C TYR A 451 -114.94 73.20 22.45
N PRO A 452 -113.62 73.45 22.67
CA PRO A 452 -112.56 72.76 21.94
C PRO A 452 -112.39 71.28 22.30
N LYS A 453 -112.80 70.87 23.51
CA LYS A 453 -112.56 69.51 24.04
C LYS A 453 -113.49 68.43 23.46
N ARG A 454 -114.62 68.81 22.84
CA ARG A 454 -115.55 67.85 22.20
C ARG A 454 -115.14 67.44 20.77
N ILE A 455 -114.29 68.23 20.11
CA ILE A 455 -113.88 67.99 18.71
C ILE A 455 -112.72 66.98 18.62
N ILE A 456 -111.88 66.89 19.66
CA ILE A 456 -110.66 66.04 19.67
C ILE A 456 -110.96 64.55 19.87
N ASN A 457 -112.05 64.18 20.56
CA ASN A 457 -112.36 62.77 20.84
C ASN A 457 -112.84 61.96 19.62
N ASN A 458 -113.33 62.60 18.56
CA ASN A 458 -113.76 61.90 17.34
C ASN A 458 -112.60 61.54 16.38
N VAL A 459 -111.38 62.03 16.65
CA VAL A 459 -110.20 61.80 15.80
C VAL A 459 -109.40 60.57 16.27
N TYR A 460 -109.56 60.13 17.52
CA TYR A 460 -108.81 59.01 18.11
C TYR A 460 -109.34 57.61 17.71
N GLU A 461 -110.57 57.50 17.21
CA GLU A 461 -111.19 56.21 16.85
C GLU A 461 -110.81 55.72 15.44
N THR A 462 -110.23 56.56 14.57
CA THR A 462 -109.87 56.19 13.19
C THR A 462 -108.44 55.66 13.03
N GLU A 463 -107.54 55.86 14.00
CA GLU A 463 -106.15 55.39 13.94
C GLU A 463 -105.97 53.91 14.35
N GLN A 464 -106.95 53.28 15.02
CA GLN A 464 -106.83 51.88 15.47
C GLN A 464 -107.15 50.82 14.39
N LEU A 465 -107.69 51.19 13.22
CA LEU A 465 -108.03 50.26 12.14
C LEU A 465 -106.90 50.01 11.12
N ILE A 466 -105.79 50.76 11.16
CA ILE A 466 -104.71 50.71 10.16
C ILE A 466 -103.54 49.80 10.58
N THR A 467 -103.45 49.40 11.86
CA THR A 467 -102.32 48.62 12.40
C THR A 467 -102.49 47.09 12.35
N THR A 468 -103.65 46.57 11.96
CA THR A 468 -103.95 45.13 11.94
C THR A 468 -103.64 44.41 10.62
N THR A 469 -103.37 45.13 9.52
CA THR A 469 -103.19 44.52 8.18
C THR A 469 -101.73 44.17 7.83
N THR A 470 -100.74 44.58 8.62
CA THR A 470 -99.31 44.53 8.23
C THR A 470 -98.49 43.39 8.88
N LYS A 471 -99.13 42.41 9.53
CA LYS A 471 -98.45 41.32 10.28
C LYS A 471 -98.62 39.90 9.72
N GLN A 472 -99.17 39.70 8.53
CA GLN A 472 -99.47 38.36 7.99
C GLN A 472 -98.54 37.81 6.88
N ASP A 473 -97.55 38.56 6.37
CA ASP A 473 -96.74 38.12 5.20
C ASP A 473 -95.30 37.65 5.49
N THR A 474 -94.86 37.52 6.76
CA THR A 474 -93.45 37.16 7.10
C THR A 474 -93.25 35.74 7.65
N GLN A 475 -94.21 34.83 7.47
CA GLN A 475 -94.09 33.41 7.88
C GLN A 475 -94.29 32.47 6.69
N LYS A 476 -93.34 32.38 5.75
CA LYS A 476 -93.18 31.26 4.80
C LYS A 476 -91.82 31.35 4.09
N THR A 477 -90.76 30.82 4.72
CA THR A 477 -89.57 30.16 4.10
C THR A 477 -88.49 29.91 5.16
N ASN A 478 -88.65 28.85 5.94
CA ASN A 478 -87.56 28.24 6.72
C ASN A 478 -87.86 26.74 6.80
N ASN A 479 -87.14 25.91 6.03
CA ASN A 479 -87.00 24.47 6.27
C ASN A 479 -86.00 23.82 5.29
N GLN A 480 -85.27 22.83 5.83
CA GLN A 480 -84.41 21.80 5.20
C GLN A 480 -82.93 22.16 4.97
N GLN A 481 -81.92 21.38 5.36
CA GLN A 481 -81.80 20.18 6.21
C GLN A 481 -80.29 19.90 6.37
N ILE A 482 -79.81 19.60 7.58
CA ILE A 482 -78.47 19.05 7.90
C ILE A 482 -78.70 17.69 8.54
N HIS A 483 -78.05 16.64 8.04
CA HIS A 483 -77.85 15.31 8.64
C HIS A 483 -77.02 14.48 7.64
N SER A 484 -76.00 13.66 7.92
CA SER A 484 -75.30 13.24 9.13
C SER A 484 -74.07 12.39 8.75
N SER A 485 -73.18 12.20 9.73
CA SER A 485 -72.54 10.92 10.11
C SER A 485 -71.23 10.43 9.48
N SER A 486 -70.35 10.10 10.44
CA SER A 486 -69.00 9.55 10.40
C SER A 486 -68.94 8.00 10.30
N THR A 487 -67.76 7.52 9.84
CA THR A 487 -67.01 6.32 10.28
C THR A 487 -67.46 4.91 9.82
N ILE A 488 -66.50 4.11 9.32
CA ILE A 488 -65.81 2.90 9.90
C ILE A 488 -65.16 2.17 8.68
N ILE A 489 -63.91 1.66 8.70
CA ILE A 489 -63.56 0.23 8.94
C ILE A 489 -62.03 -0.01 8.79
N HIS A 490 -61.48 -0.80 9.75
CA HIS A 490 -60.28 -1.70 9.81
C HIS A 490 -58.90 -1.25 9.27
N ALA A 491 -57.73 -1.37 9.92
CA ALA A 491 -57.08 -2.26 10.92
C ALA A 491 -56.22 -3.44 10.36
N ILE A 492 -54.88 -3.25 10.40
CA ILE A 492 -53.78 -4.14 10.95
C ILE A 492 -53.35 -5.42 10.12
N PRO A 493 -52.08 -5.93 10.12
CA PRO A 493 -50.69 -5.41 9.92
C PRO A 493 -49.85 -6.48 9.09
N PRO A 494 -48.60 -6.92 9.41
CA PRO A 494 -47.29 -6.29 9.65
C PRO A 494 -46.18 -6.80 8.66
N SER A 495 -44.94 -6.35 8.90
CA SER A 495 -43.66 -7.02 8.54
C SER A 495 -43.06 -6.72 7.16
N LEU A 496 -41.91 -6.03 7.14
CA LEU A 496 -40.60 -6.67 6.98
C LEU A 496 -39.50 -5.58 6.91
N ARG A 497 -38.64 -5.62 7.91
CA ARG A 497 -37.34 -4.95 7.97
C ARG A 497 -36.33 -5.83 7.21
N PRO A 498 -35.45 -5.29 6.36
CA PRO A 498 -34.11 -5.84 6.17
C PRO A 498 -33.15 -4.94 6.96
N LYS A 499 -32.68 -5.32 8.15
CA LYS A 499 -31.53 -6.21 8.38
C LYS A 499 -30.35 -5.82 7.49
N THR A 500 -29.54 -4.94 8.07
CA THR A 500 -28.09 -5.09 8.16
C THR A 500 -27.64 -6.55 8.15
N ASN A 501 -26.51 -6.77 7.48
CA ASN A 501 -25.43 -7.76 7.67
C ASN A 501 -24.86 -7.95 6.24
N GLN A 502 -23.56 -8.00 5.97
CA GLN A 502 -22.51 -8.69 6.70
C GLN A 502 -21.17 -7.98 6.42
N THR A 503 -20.48 -7.62 7.49
CA THR A 503 -19.02 -7.63 7.52
C THR A 503 -18.57 -9.07 7.29
N GLU A 504 -18.00 -9.34 6.12
CA GLU A 504 -17.20 -10.54 5.93
C GLU A 504 -15.84 -10.31 6.59
N ASN A 505 -15.61 -11.03 7.67
CA ASN A 505 -14.26 -11.37 8.12
C ASN A 505 -13.62 -12.23 7.03
N LEU A 506 -12.81 -11.62 6.17
CA LEU A 506 -11.79 -12.35 5.43
C LEU A 506 -10.77 -12.85 6.46
N SER A 507 -10.88 -14.12 6.86
CA SER A 507 -9.66 -14.89 7.10
C SER A 507 -8.86 -14.81 5.81
N LEU A 508 -7.66 -14.24 5.85
CA LEU A 508 -6.77 -14.16 4.68
C LEU A 508 -6.64 -15.56 4.07
N GLU A 509 -7.32 -15.82 2.95
CA GLU A 509 -6.89 -16.84 2.03
C GLU A 509 -5.63 -16.27 1.35
N GLU A 510 -4.45 -16.60 1.88
CA GLU A 510 -3.15 -16.03 1.46
C GLU A 510 -2.73 -16.42 0.02
N GLY A 511 -3.60 -17.08 -0.75
CA GLY A 511 -3.35 -17.46 -2.13
C GLY A 511 -3.68 -16.36 -3.14
N THR A 512 -2.84 -16.19 -4.16
CA THR A 512 -3.11 -15.25 -5.27
C THR A 512 -4.32 -15.65 -6.13
N LEU A 513 -4.66 -16.95 -6.15
CA LEU A 513 -5.85 -17.49 -6.81
C LEU A 513 -6.83 -18.03 -5.78
N VAL A 514 -7.95 -17.34 -5.67
CA VAL A 514 -9.07 -17.70 -4.78
C VAL A 514 -10.13 -18.51 -5.53
N ARG A 515 -11.09 -19.07 -4.78
CA ARG A 515 -12.22 -19.79 -5.36
C ARG A 515 -13.09 -18.86 -6.22
N PHE A 516 -13.46 -19.32 -7.41
CA PHE A 516 -14.39 -18.59 -8.28
C PHE A 516 -15.84 -18.82 -7.81
N ASN A 517 -16.57 -17.74 -7.48
CA ASN A 517 -17.89 -17.83 -6.84
C ASN A 517 -18.97 -18.42 -7.76
N ASP A 518 -19.05 -17.98 -9.02
CA ASP A 518 -20.07 -18.43 -9.99
C ASP A 518 -19.59 -19.63 -10.83
N PHE A 519 -18.97 -20.61 -10.18
CA PHE A 519 -18.35 -21.74 -10.87
C PHE A 519 -19.37 -22.76 -11.39
N ASN A 520 -19.40 -22.94 -12.71
CA ASN A 520 -20.13 -24.01 -13.38
C ASN A 520 -19.16 -24.85 -14.21
N VAL A 521 -18.86 -26.05 -13.71
CA VAL A 521 -17.88 -26.96 -14.32
C VAL A 521 -18.27 -27.38 -15.75
N GLU A 522 -19.55 -27.63 -16.02
CA GLU A 522 -19.98 -28.05 -17.36
C GLU A 522 -19.85 -26.90 -18.37
N GLN A 523 -20.17 -25.67 -17.94
CA GLN A 523 -20.03 -24.49 -18.77
C GLN A 523 -18.56 -24.22 -19.09
N ASP A 524 -17.68 -24.26 -18.09
CA ASP A 524 -16.24 -24.10 -18.27
C ASP A 524 -15.68 -25.18 -19.21
N CYS A 525 -16.11 -26.44 -19.07
CA CYS A 525 -15.71 -27.53 -19.97
C CYS A 525 -16.17 -27.30 -21.43
N LYS A 526 -17.41 -26.83 -21.64
CA LYS A 526 -17.95 -26.52 -22.98
C LYS A 526 -17.21 -25.34 -23.62
N GLU A 527 -16.93 -24.30 -22.84
CA GLU A 527 -16.18 -23.13 -23.31
C GLU A 527 -14.74 -23.53 -23.67
N LEU A 528 -14.05 -24.29 -22.80
CA LEU A 528 -12.72 -24.83 -23.08
C LEU A 528 -12.70 -25.70 -24.35
N ASN A 529 -13.68 -26.57 -24.53
CA ASN A 529 -13.76 -27.41 -25.74
C ASN A 529 -13.96 -26.57 -27.01
N THR A 530 -14.75 -25.50 -26.93
CA THR A 530 -14.97 -24.58 -28.06
C THR A 530 -13.69 -23.81 -28.37
N SER A 531 -12.98 -23.33 -27.35
CA SER A 531 -11.73 -22.58 -27.50
C SER A 531 -10.54 -23.43 -27.96
N LEU A 532 -10.57 -24.74 -27.75
CA LEU A 532 -9.49 -25.68 -28.13
C LEU A 532 -9.74 -26.37 -29.49
N GLN A 533 -10.83 -26.05 -30.21
CA GLN A 533 -11.13 -26.64 -31.52
C GLN A 533 -10.45 -25.86 -32.67
N LYS A 534 -9.76 -26.58 -33.56
CA LYS A 534 -9.23 -26.04 -34.83
C LYS A 534 -10.37 -25.62 -35.78
N PRO A 535 -10.19 -24.57 -36.61
CA PRO A 535 -8.92 -23.95 -36.99
C PRO A 535 -8.48 -22.74 -36.14
N ASN A 536 -9.34 -22.19 -35.30
CA ASN A 536 -9.07 -20.95 -34.54
C ASN A 536 -9.07 -21.23 -33.03
N ILE A 537 -7.90 -21.59 -32.49
CA ILE A 537 -7.71 -21.80 -31.06
C ILE A 537 -7.71 -20.44 -30.34
N ASP A 538 -8.58 -20.27 -29.35
CA ASP A 538 -8.66 -19.07 -28.51
C ASP A 538 -7.90 -19.28 -27.20
N GLU A 539 -6.58 -19.06 -27.26
CA GLU A 539 -5.69 -19.20 -26.11
C GLU A 539 -6.05 -18.26 -24.95
N ILE A 540 -6.58 -17.07 -25.26
CA ILE A 540 -6.95 -16.07 -24.26
C ILE A 540 -8.13 -16.57 -23.43
N ALA A 541 -9.13 -17.19 -24.06
CA ALA A 541 -10.25 -17.81 -23.34
C ALA A 541 -9.77 -18.96 -22.43
N VAL A 542 -8.86 -19.82 -22.91
CA VAL A 542 -8.31 -20.91 -22.09
C VAL A 542 -7.56 -20.38 -20.87
N ILE A 543 -6.71 -19.36 -21.06
CA ILE A 543 -6.00 -18.68 -19.96
C ILE A 543 -7.01 -18.03 -19.01
N ARG A 544 -8.02 -17.33 -19.52
CA ARG A 544 -9.06 -16.69 -18.70
C ARG A 544 -9.80 -17.69 -17.81
N ILE A 545 -10.06 -18.90 -18.31
CA ILE A 545 -10.73 -19.93 -17.52
C ILE A 545 -9.74 -20.51 -16.50
N LEU A 546 -8.62 -21.11 -16.95
CA LEU A 546 -7.73 -21.85 -16.05
C LEU A 546 -6.95 -20.97 -15.07
N CYS A 547 -6.67 -19.71 -15.39
CA CYS A 547 -5.98 -18.80 -14.46
C CYS A 547 -6.93 -18.09 -13.49
N ASN A 548 -8.26 -18.23 -13.62
CA ASN A 548 -9.25 -17.64 -12.70
C ASN A 548 -10.07 -18.70 -11.97
N ARG A 549 -9.52 -19.91 -11.80
CA ARG A 549 -10.15 -21.02 -11.06
C ARG A 549 -9.17 -21.56 -10.04
N SER A 550 -9.67 -21.86 -8.85
CA SER A 550 -8.88 -22.51 -7.80
C SER A 550 -8.42 -23.91 -8.21
N VAL A 551 -7.38 -24.44 -7.56
CA VAL A 551 -6.85 -25.79 -7.86
C VAL A 551 -7.96 -26.86 -7.81
N THR A 552 -8.83 -26.80 -6.79
CA THR A 552 -9.95 -27.75 -6.66
C THR A 552 -10.93 -27.67 -7.82
N GLN A 553 -11.25 -26.46 -8.28
CA GLN A 553 -12.11 -26.23 -9.45
C GLN A 553 -11.44 -26.70 -10.74
N ARG A 554 -10.13 -26.52 -10.91
CA ARG A 554 -9.41 -26.99 -12.10
C ARG A 554 -9.34 -28.51 -12.19
N LEU A 555 -9.17 -29.19 -11.06
CA LEU A 555 -9.23 -30.65 -11.03
C LEU A 555 -10.65 -31.15 -11.38
N GLN A 556 -11.69 -30.47 -10.88
CA GLN A 556 -13.08 -30.76 -11.29
C GLN A 556 -13.31 -30.54 -12.79
N ILE A 557 -12.78 -29.45 -13.37
CA ILE A 557 -12.82 -29.20 -14.82
C ILE A 557 -12.10 -30.33 -15.57
N ARG A 558 -10.89 -30.70 -15.15
CA ARG A 558 -10.10 -31.77 -15.78
C ARG A 558 -10.87 -33.08 -15.84
N ASP A 559 -11.44 -33.49 -14.71
CA ASP A 559 -12.13 -34.77 -14.58
C ASP A 559 -13.48 -34.74 -15.33
N THR A 560 -14.21 -33.62 -15.26
CA THR A 560 -15.49 -33.44 -15.97
C THR A 560 -15.30 -33.33 -17.48
N TYR A 561 -14.25 -32.66 -17.94
CA TYR A 561 -13.91 -32.55 -19.36
C TYR A 561 -13.68 -33.94 -19.97
N LYS A 562 -12.97 -34.82 -19.25
CA LYS A 562 -12.78 -36.21 -19.65
C LYS A 562 -14.09 -36.98 -19.74
N ASN A 563 -15.01 -36.77 -18.81
CA ASN A 563 -16.33 -37.40 -18.82
C ASN A 563 -17.22 -36.90 -19.97
N LEU A 564 -17.17 -35.60 -20.29
CA LEU A 564 -18.01 -34.99 -21.32
C LEU A 564 -17.52 -35.25 -22.75
N PHE A 565 -16.20 -35.20 -22.97
CA PHE A 565 -15.61 -35.25 -24.32
C PHE A 565 -14.77 -36.50 -24.59
N GLY A 566 -14.56 -37.37 -23.59
CA GLY A 566 -13.80 -38.61 -23.73
C GLY A 566 -12.29 -38.42 -23.92
N GLN A 567 -11.78 -37.21 -23.72
CA GLN A 567 -10.37 -36.83 -23.93
C GLN A 567 -9.78 -36.22 -22.66
N ASN A 568 -8.51 -36.48 -22.35
CA ASN A 568 -7.87 -35.83 -21.22
C ASN A 568 -7.53 -34.38 -21.60
N LEU A 569 -8.02 -33.41 -20.82
CA LEU A 569 -7.78 -31.98 -21.08
C LEU A 569 -6.28 -31.63 -21.14
N THR A 570 -5.45 -32.30 -20.33
CA THR A 570 -3.98 -32.13 -20.34
C THR A 570 -3.36 -32.51 -21.67
N ASP A 571 -3.87 -33.55 -22.33
CA ASP A 571 -3.35 -34.05 -23.62
C ASP A 571 -3.82 -33.14 -24.75
N VAL A 572 -5.06 -32.66 -24.68
CA VAL A 572 -5.59 -31.69 -25.66
C VAL A 572 -4.78 -30.38 -25.62
N ILE A 573 -4.49 -29.85 -24.43
CA ILE A 573 -3.64 -28.66 -24.29
C ILE A 573 -2.23 -28.91 -24.84
N GLU A 574 -1.68 -30.12 -24.65
CA GLU A 574 -0.37 -30.50 -25.15
C GLU A 574 -0.32 -30.51 -26.70
N THR A 575 -1.41 -30.90 -27.37
CA THR A 575 -1.46 -31.00 -28.83
C THR A 575 -1.88 -29.70 -29.52
N GLU A 576 -2.73 -28.91 -28.87
CA GLU A 576 -3.39 -27.75 -29.49
C GLU A 576 -2.67 -26.42 -29.20
N ILE A 577 -2.16 -26.22 -27.98
CA ILE A 577 -1.50 -24.98 -27.59
C ILE A 577 0.01 -25.08 -27.84
N ASN A 578 0.64 -24.01 -28.35
CA ASN A 578 2.08 -23.96 -28.62
C ASN A 578 2.80 -22.95 -27.73
N GLY A 579 4.12 -23.08 -27.59
CA GLY A 579 4.95 -22.12 -26.85
C GLY A 579 4.94 -22.33 -25.32
N ASN A 580 5.30 -21.28 -24.57
CA ASN A 580 5.51 -21.37 -23.11
C ASN A 580 4.19 -21.49 -22.32
N SER A 581 3.09 -20.96 -22.87
CA SER A 581 1.76 -21.03 -22.26
C SER A 581 1.25 -22.46 -22.13
N LYS A 582 1.56 -23.33 -23.10
CA LYS A 582 1.29 -24.77 -23.07
C LYS A 582 1.77 -25.41 -21.76
N THR A 583 3.03 -25.16 -21.40
CA THR A 583 3.65 -25.75 -20.19
C THR A 583 2.92 -25.29 -18.94
N ILE A 584 2.61 -24.00 -18.84
CA ILE A 584 1.91 -23.42 -17.70
C ILE A 584 0.49 -24.00 -17.60
N LEU A 585 -0.28 -23.97 -18.68
CA LEU A 585 -1.67 -24.45 -18.68
C LEU A 585 -1.78 -25.93 -18.34
N LYS A 586 -0.84 -26.75 -18.80
CA LYS A 586 -0.74 -28.16 -18.42
C LYS A 586 -0.46 -28.33 -16.93
N VAL A 587 0.53 -27.59 -16.42
CA VAL A 587 0.91 -27.61 -15.00
C VAL A 587 -0.27 -27.19 -14.11
N LEU A 588 -1.07 -26.20 -14.51
CA LEU A 588 -2.24 -25.75 -13.73
C LEU A 588 -3.31 -26.83 -13.57
N LEU A 589 -3.34 -27.85 -14.42
CA LEU A 589 -4.27 -28.98 -14.33
C LEU A 589 -3.73 -30.16 -13.49
N LEU A 590 -2.52 -30.05 -12.97
CA LEU A 590 -1.99 -31.03 -12.03
C LEU A 590 -2.44 -30.68 -10.61
N SER A 591 -2.72 -31.71 -9.80
CA SER A 591 -2.84 -31.51 -8.35
C SER A 591 -1.48 -31.09 -7.77
N PRO A 592 -1.42 -30.46 -6.59
CA PRO A 592 -0.15 -30.00 -6.02
C PRO A 592 0.90 -31.12 -5.89
N ILE A 593 0.47 -32.32 -5.51
CA ILE A 593 1.35 -33.49 -5.40
C ILE A 593 1.80 -33.99 -6.77
N GLU A 594 0.90 -34.05 -7.76
CA GLU A 594 1.27 -34.42 -9.14
C GLU A 594 2.24 -33.41 -9.76
N TYR A 595 2.07 -32.12 -9.45
CA TYR A 595 2.98 -31.06 -9.87
C TYR A 595 4.36 -31.22 -9.26
N ASP A 596 4.45 -31.40 -7.93
CA ASP A 596 5.73 -31.64 -7.26
C ASP A 596 6.44 -32.87 -7.85
N CYS A 597 5.70 -33.96 -8.10
CA CYS A 597 6.27 -35.15 -8.75
C CYS A 597 6.78 -34.85 -10.17
N PHE A 598 5.99 -34.11 -10.96
CA PHE A 598 6.37 -33.71 -12.31
C PHE A 598 7.62 -32.82 -12.32
N GLU A 599 7.71 -31.87 -11.40
CA GLU A 599 8.85 -30.98 -11.25
C GLU A 599 10.11 -31.74 -10.81
N LEU A 600 9.99 -32.62 -9.80
CA LEU A 600 11.08 -33.51 -9.40
C LEU A 600 11.58 -34.35 -10.59
N ARG A 601 10.67 -34.90 -11.40
CA ARG A 601 11.05 -35.67 -12.59
C ARG A 601 11.75 -34.80 -13.63
N ARG A 602 11.28 -33.56 -13.83
CA ARG A 602 11.91 -32.60 -14.76
C ARG A 602 13.32 -32.26 -14.31
N ILE A 603 13.53 -32.00 -13.02
CA ILE A 603 14.83 -31.66 -12.43
C ILE A 603 15.81 -32.83 -12.56
N LEU A 604 15.36 -34.05 -12.23
CA LEU A 604 16.21 -35.25 -12.23
C LEU A 604 16.55 -35.77 -13.63
N ASN A 605 15.69 -35.53 -14.63
CA ASN A 605 15.97 -35.89 -16.02
C ASN A 605 16.84 -34.87 -16.77
N GLY A 606 17.26 -33.78 -16.12
CA GLY A 606 18.18 -32.80 -16.70
C GLY A 606 19.57 -33.38 -16.96
N THR A 607 20.34 -32.76 -17.86
CA THR A 607 21.77 -33.12 -18.08
C THR A 607 22.63 -32.91 -16.83
N LYS A 608 22.18 -32.03 -15.93
CA LYS A 608 22.72 -31.83 -14.59
C LYS A 608 21.53 -31.64 -13.65
N ILE A 609 21.58 -32.28 -12.49
CA ILE A 609 20.55 -32.13 -11.45
C ILE A 609 20.62 -30.70 -10.90
N ASP A 610 19.47 -30.02 -10.90
CA ASP A 610 19.32 -28.69 -10.28
C ASP A 610 19.02 -28.85 -8.78
N GLU A 611 20.10 -28.96 -8.01
CA GLU A 611 20.06 -29.16 -6.55
C GLU A 611 19.28 -28.05 -5.82
N THR A 612 19.35 -26.81 -6.31
CA THR A 612 18.66 -25.67 -5.69
C THR A 612 17.15 -25.84 -5.74
N SER A 613 16.61 -26.24 -6.90
CA SER A 613 15.17 -26.49 -7.07
C SER A 613 14.70 -27.70 -6.26
N LEU A 614 15.54 -28.74 -6.12
CA LEU A 614 15.23 -29.87 -5.22
C LEU A 614 15.13 -29.42 -3.76
N ILE A 615 16.10 -28.64 -3.30
CA ILE A 615 16.14 -28.10 -1.94
C ILE A 615 14.93 -27.20 -1.69
N GLU A 616 14.56 -26.33 -2.65
CA GLU A 616 13.37 -25.47 -2.55
C GLU A 616 12.09 -26.30 -2.34
N ILE A 617 11.90 -27.36 -3.13
CA ILE A 617 10.73 -28.24 -3.00
C ILE A 617 10.74 -28.92 -1.64
N PHE A 618 11.84 -29.56 -1.22
CA PHE A 618 11.84 -30.31 0.03
C PHE A 618 11.77 -29.44 1.29
N LEU A 619 12.43 -28.27 1.31
CA LEU A 619 12.38 -27.37 2.47
C LEU A 619 11.02 -26.69 2.63
N SER A 620 10.32 -26.41 1.53
CA SER A 620 9.00 -25.75 1.56
C SER A 620 7.82 -26.69 1.80
N ARG A 621 8.04 -28.00 1.90
CA ARG A 621 6.99 -28.99 2.15
C ARG A 621 7.06 -29.52 3.59
N SER A 622 5.89 -29.85 4.13
CA SER A 622 5.79 -30.55 5.42
C SER A 622 6.21 -32.02 5.26
N ASN A 623 6.60 -32.66 6.37
CA ASN A 623 6.96 -34.07 6.40
C ASN A 623 5.85 -34.97 5.81
N LYS A 624 4.59 -34.62 6.09
CA LYS A 624 3.42 -35.33 5.54
C LYS A 624 3.35 -35.18 4.02
N GLN A 625 3.58 -33.98 3.50
CA GLN A 625 3.59 -33.72 2.05
C GLN A 625 4.75 -34.47 1.39
N ILE A 626 5.96 -34.42 1.95
CA ILE A 626 7.14 -35.12 1.41
C ILE A 626 6.88 -36.63 1.28
N LYS A 627 6.35 -37.28 2.34
CA LYS A 627 5.97 -38.71 2.29
C LYS A 627 4.93 -38.99 1.20
N THR A 628 3.94 -38.11 1.07
CA THR A 628 2.90 -38.23 0.03
C THR A 628 3.48 -38.07 -1.38
N ILE A 629 4.46 -37.18 -1.55
CA ILE A 629 5.18 -36.97 -2.82
C ILE A 629 6.00 -38.20 -3.18
N ILE A 630 6.74 -38.80 -2.23
CA ILE A 630 7.52 -40.03 -2.46
C ILE A 630 6.60 -41.17 -2.94
N ASP A 631 5.47 -41.37 -2.27
CA ASP A 631 4.48 -42.38 -2.65
C ASP A 631 3.85 -42.10 -4.03
N ALA A 632 3.56 -40.84 -4.34
CA ALA A 632 2.98 -40.46 -5.62
C ALA A 632 4.00 -40.58 -6.76
N TYR A 633 5.26 -40.18 -6.53
CA TYR A 633 6.34 -40.25 -7.52
C TYR A 633 6.58 -41.69 -7.96
N SER A 634 6.68 -42.62 -7.01
CA SER A 634 6.86 -44.05 -7.30
C SER A 634 5.67 -44.63 -8.07
N LYS A 635 4.45 -44.20 -7.79
CA LYS A 635 3.24 -44.63 -8.51
C LYS A 635 3.20 -44.10 -9.94
N ILE A 636 3.57 -42.83 -10.14
CA ILE A 636 3.49 -42.13 -11.44
C ILE A 636 4.63 -42.58 -12.37
N PHE A 637 5.88 -42.57 -11.90
CA PHE A 637 7.05 -42.81 -12.74
C PHE A 637 7.61 -44.23 -12.67
N LYS A 638 7.08 -45.06 -11.77
CA LYS A 638 7.58 -46.44 -11.52
C LYS A 638 9.07 -46.48 -11.19
N SER A 639 9.60 -45.41 -10.59
CA SER A 639 10.98 -45.29 -10.12
C SER A 639 11.00 -44.84 -8.65
N SER A 640 12.08 -45.19 -7.93
CA SER A 640 12.30 -44.67 -6.59
C SER A 640 12.93 -43.28 -6.67
N LEU A 641 12.29 -42.29 -6.02
CA LEU A 641 12.79 -40.92 -5.97
C LEU A 641 14.18 -40.85 -5.33
N GLU A 642 14.44 -41.64 -4.29
CA GLU A 642 15.75 -41.74 -3.64
C GLU A 642 16.83 -42.24 -4.61
N GLN A 643 16.52 -43.29 -5.40
CA GLN A 643 17.46 -43.84 -6.38
C GLN A 643 17.72 -42.84 -7.52
N ASP A 644 16.68 -42.15 -7.97
CA ASP A 644 16.80 -41.14 -9.03
C ASP A 644 17.65 -39.93 -8.57
N ILE A 645 17.74 -39.64 -7.25
CA ILE A 645 18.56 -38.56 -6.68
C ILE A 645 20.03 -38.97 -6.47
N ILE A 646 20.29 -40.19 -5.99
CA ILE A 646 21.66 -40.67 -5.72
C ILE A 646 22.48 -40.75 -7.02
N GLY A 647 21.86 -41.18 -8.14
CA GLY A 647 22.57 -41.33 -9.40
C GLY A 647 23.83 -42.21 -9.29
N ASN A 648 24.93 -41.79 -9.92
CA ASN A 648 26.22 -42.52 -9.96
C ASN A 648 27.34 -41.91 -9.10
N GLU A 649 27.19 -40.67 -8.62
CA GLU A 649 28.23 -39.94 -7.87
C GLU A 649 27.58 -39.28 -6.65
N GLU A 650 28.07 -39.62 -5.46
CA GLU A 650 27.62 -39.05 -4.18
C GLU A 650 28.26 -37.67 -3.91
N THR A 651 27.44 -36.64 -3.75
CA THR A 651 27.87 -35.29 -3.35
C THR A 651 27.40 -34.94 -1.93
N PRO A 652 28.08 -34.06 -1.19
CA PRO A 652 27.61 -33.59 0.13
C PRO A 652 26.21 -32.94 0.08
N SER A 653 25.86 -32.27 -1.02
CA SER A 653 24.53 -31.69 -1.22
C SER A 653 23.45 -32.76 -1.39
N GLN A 654 23.74 -33.88 -2.06
CA GLN A 654 22.82 -35.02 -2.12
C GLN A 654 22.58 -35.64 -0.74
N GLN A 655 23.58 -35.68 0.15
CA GLN A 655 23.40 -36.18 1.52
C GLN A 655 22.36 -35.36 2.30
N ILE A 656 22.39 -34.03 2.15
CA ILE A 656 21.38 -33.14 2.75
C ILE A 656 19.99 -33.41 2.15
N ILE A 657 19.90 -33.55 0.82
CA ILE A 657 18.63 -33.83 0.14
C ILE A 657 18.05 -35.19 0.59
N LEU A 658 18.90 -36.21 0.76
CA LEU A 658 18.49 -37.51 1.28
C LEU A 658 18.02 -37.42 2.74
N ALA A 659 18.67 -36.60 3.57
CA ALA A 659 18.21 -36.35 4.94
C ALA A 659 16.82 -35.68 4.95
N LEU A 660 16.58 -34.71 4.05
CA LEU A 660 15.28 -34.05 3.91
C LEU A 660 14.19 -35.03 3.43
N LEU A 661 14.53 -35.96 2.53
CA LEU A 661 13.63 -37.00 2.05
C LEU A 661 13.11 -37.95 3.13
N GLN A 662 13.87 -38.15 4.21
CA GLN A 662 13.43 -38.96 5.35
C GLN A 662 12.19 -38.37 6.05
N ALA A 663 11.90 -37.08 5.82
CA ALA A 663 10.71 -36.41 6.34
C ALA A 663 10.55 -36.61 7.86
N ASN A 664 11.66 -36.40 8.58
CA ASN A 664 11.80 -36.56 10.02
C ASN A 664 12.20 -35.25 10.72
N ARG A 665 11.90 -34.10 10.09
CA ARG A 665 12.14 -32.78 10.69
C ARG A 665 11.19 -32.59 11.89
N PRO A 666 11.63 -32.07 13.04
CA PRO A 666 10.70 -31.67 14.09
C PRO A 666 9.75 -30.59 13.56
N GLU A 667 8.43 -30.82 13.64
CA GLU A 667 7.37 -29.88 13.22
C GLU A 667 6.52 -29.43 14.41
N ASP A 668 6.98 -29.68 15.63
CA ASP A 668 6.34 -29.20 16.85
C ASP A 668 6.76 -27.74 17.11
N ASP A 669 5.84 -26.94 17.64
CA ASP A 669 6.06 -25.53 17.99
C ASP A 669 6.66 -25.37 19.41
N ASN A 670 6.90 -26.47 20.11
CA ASN A 670 7.53 -26.47 21.43
C ASN A 670 9.04 -26.22 21.31
N ILE A 671 9.46 -25.00 21.62
CA ILE A 671 10.87 -24.57 21.58
C ILE A 671 11.49 -24.77 22.97
N ASP A 672 12.64 -25.47 23.02
CA ASP A 672 13.49 -25.56 24.20
C ASP A 672 14.63 -24.52 24.10
N ASP A 673 14.61 -23.52 24.97
CA ASP A 673 15.58 -22.41 24.94
C ASP A 673 17.02 -22.89 25.20
N ASP A 674 17.23 -23.98 25.95
CA ASP A 674 18.56 -24.51 26.23
C ASP A 674 19.15 -25.20 24.97
N GLU A 675 18.31 -25.96 24.23
CA GLU A 675 18.70 -26.60 22.96
C GLU A 675 19.00 -25.56 21.88
N VAL A 676 18.22 -24.46 21.83
CA VAL A 676 18.48 -23.34 20.91
C VAL A 676 19.84 -22.67 21.17
N LEU A 677 20.22 -22.51 22.43
CA LEU A 677 21.52 -21.94 22.79
C LEU A 677 22.67 -22.87 22.41
N GLU A 678 22.50 -24.17 22.62
CA GLU A 678 23.46 -25.20 22.20
C GLU A 678 23.62 -25.22 20.68
N ASP A 679 22.52 -25.23 19.92
CA ASP A 679 22.53 -25.17 18.45
C ASP A 679 23.20 -23.89 17.92
N ALA A 680 22.95 -22.75 18.55
CA ALA A 680 23.59 -21.48 18.17
C ALA A 680 25.11 -21.51 18.41
N GLN A 681 25.57 -22.14 19.48
CA GLN A 681 27.01 -22.33 19.74
C GLN A 681 27.63 -23.30 18.73
N ASN A 682 26.98 -24.44 18.50
CA ASN A 682 27.44 -25.44 17.53
C ASN A 682 27.57 -24.86 16.13
N LEU A 683 26.59 -24.06 15.68
CA LEU A 683 26.63 -23.37 14.38
C LEU A 683 27.73 -22.31 14.29
N TYR A 684 28.09 -21.66 15.40
CA TYR A 684 29.18 -20.67 15.43
C TYR A 684 30.58 -21.32 15.36
N GLU A 685 30.72 -22.55 15.88
CA GLU A 685 31.99 -23.27 15.92
C GLU A 685 32.33 -24.02 14.61
N THR A 686 31.32 -24.37 13.80
CA THR A 686 31.47 -24.93 12.44
C THR A 686 31.83 -23.89 11.39
#